data_AF-A0A3L7DYZ1-F1
#
_entry.id   AF-A0A3L7DYZ1-F1
#
_cell.length_a   1.000
_cell.length_b   1.000
_cell.length_c   1.000
_cell.angle_alpha   90.00
_cell.angle_beta   90.00
_cell.angle_gamma   90.00
#
_symmetry.space_group_name_H-M   'P 1'
#
loop_
_entity.id
_entity.type
_entity.pdbx_description
1 polymer ?
#
loop_
_entity_poly.entity_id
_entity_poly.type
_entity_poly.pdbx_seq_one_letter_code
_entity_poly.pdbx_strand_id
1 'polypeptide(L)'
;MLRQAARKIRHVLTLLVGLALLAGCDSGSSGGSREQSTAESPFCPASDAPVVNKVDPALASLYGIPAEQKQTLQTIRNAIFGGSLINAALQQTTISGEEPPVFPLELRDRSILVWRIDPAQVEAFSREIGLQNPLTLARAPLPGVADRSASSTEGHYYLLADIANTARGERGAKLEWKTFVSRDSDPTPRLYRFSKATSKAGLDLLEPRDVAASELQVSKSDEGVSVLLNGAADSLEVDIPLGNTAAAEPLLLSEEFLTAGEQTLGPNGLQSRYYYDGSSVSAPFSSIAVDQVRLTGNQPWLAYTENLAQVLVAGQVSEHLVQPANEAFEASPGAPCVAGPEGAGSAAELFSCLVGQALSGQSPPAVYAALYAAADNLGLSPSGLATLHYGIADLYQALAVYAGAERPKLFFALKPEPRAIFINFEIPEDRAEDFRQAFLPDSFELAQIRFYPEQCEPVYAVSLNVYEATGQNLDSFRAEWSTYVINPAEADPQPRFMVLEAQSTAGGLDPVIALERYRDWQQRNPGQAFNFLDPETLIQLIEEPNENFSYSLDRANGVRIQLSDGEEDISVDVAIAYPEPADILTTRPLVTWMEANDFVYWQEVADILKYDSKVMFAELLVFEAQPSDTIIDTTFEAYVKPEPLPIILWNGPQNIALEPWGNLDDIPVLAE
;
A
#
# COMPACT_ATOMS: atom_id res chain seq x y z
N MET A 1 -3.00 -53.23 -45.70
CA MET A 1 -3.84 -54.43 -45.96
C MET A 1 -5.13 -54.25 -45.16
N LEU A 2 -6.28 -53.93 -45.75
CA LEU A 2 -7.20 -54.84 -46.45
C LEU A 2 -7.71 -56.05 -45.61
N ARG A 3 -8.91 -55.86 -45.05
CA ARG A 3 -10.09 -56.76 -45.02
C ARG A 3 -10.31 -57.80 -43.91
N GLN A 4 -11.60 -57.86 -43.53
CA GLN A 4 -12.40 -59.01 -43.04
C GLN A 4 -12.11 -59.53 -41.60
N ALA A 5 -13.07 -60.12 -40.87
CA ALA A 5 -14.54 -60.10 -40.98
C ALA A 5 -15.20 -60.51 -39.66
N ALA A 6 -16.49 -60.18 -39.55
CA ALA A 6 -17.42 -60.40 -38.43
C ALA A 6 -17.51 -61.82 -37.80
N ARG A 7 -17.95 -61.81 -36.52
CA ARG A 7 -18.87 -62.76 -35.81
C ARG A 7 -18.35 -63.50 -34.56
N LYS A 8 -18.87 -63.03 -33.41
CA LYS A 8 -19.78 -63.74 -32.47
C LYS A 8 -19.24 -64.63 -31.32
N ILE A 9 -19.77 -64.32 -30.12
CA ILE A 9 -20.58 -65.16 -29.19
C ILE A 9 -20.00 -65.56 -27.80
N ARG A 10 -20.64 -64.98 -26.75
CA ARG A 10 -21.00 -65.54 -25.39
C ARG A 10 -19.90 -66.03 -24.42
N HIS A 11 -20.06 -66.03 -23.09
CA HIS A 11 -20.97 -65.42 -22.08
C HIS A 11 -20.40 -65.73 -20.66
N VAL A 12 -20.87 -64.99 -19.61
CA VAL A 12 -21.02 -65.32 -18.15
C VAL A 12 -20.72 -64.03 -17.34
N LEU A 13 -21.72 -63.27 -16.85
CA LEU A 13 -22.44 -63.32 -15.53
C LEU A 13 -21.62 -62.66 -14.38
N THR A 14 -22.11 -61.79 -13.45
CA THR A 14 -23.48 -61.62 -12.87
C THR A 14 -23.68 -60.29 -12.06
N LEU A 15 -24.82 -59.56 -12.22
CA LEU A 15 -25.60 -58.62 -11.32
C LEU A 15 -24.92 -57.50 -10.47
N LEU A 16 -25.57 -56.41 -9.99
CA LEU A 16 -26.96 -55.84 -9.96
C LEU A 16 -26.95 -54.36 -10.50
N VAL A 17 -27.90 -53.77 -11.25
CA VAL A 17 -29.38 -53.54 -11.17
C VAL A 17 -29.82 -52.32 -10.33
N GLY A 18 -30.48 -51.31 -10.95
CA GLY A 18 -31.19 -50.23 -10.23
C GLY A 18 -31.70 -48.96 -10.97
N LEU A 19 -32.59 -49.06 -11.98
CA LEU A 19 -33.44 -48.00 -12.61
C LEU A 19 -32.73 -46.79 -13.33
N ALA A 20 -33.03 -46.32 -14.56
CA ALA A 20 -34.27 -46.15 -15.38
C ALA A 20 -35.12 -44.91 -14.99
N LEU A 21 -35.67 -44.04 -15.86
CA LEU A 21 -35.94 -44.02 -17.33
C LEU A 21 -36.46 -42.58 -17.71
N LEU A 22 -36.14 -41.86 -18.81
CA LEU A 22 -36.74 -41.82 -20.18
C LEU A 22 -36.15 -40.58 -20.95
N ALA A 23 -35.64 -40.69 -22.20
CA ALA A 23 -36.28 -40.39 -23.51
C ALA A 23 -36.81 -38.93 -23.70
N GLY A 24 -36.56 -38.18 -24.79
CA GLY A 24 -35.83 -38.36 -26.07
C GLY A 24 -35.62 -36.97 -26.75
N CYS A 25 -35.44 -36.72 -28.06
CA CYS A 25 -35.45 -37.48 -29.33
C CYS A 25 -34.62 -36.71 -30.43
N ASP A 26 -34.58 -37.21 -31.67
CA ASP A 26 -33.87 -36.65 -32.86
C ASP A 26 -34.31 -35.26 -33.36
N SER A 27 -33.38 -34.47 -33.91
CA SER A 27 -33.25 -34.23 -35.37
C SER A 27 -32.03 -33.38 -35.71
N GLY A 28 -31.34 -33.70 -36.82
CA GLY A 28 -30.03 -33.13 -37.14
C GLY A 28 -30.03 -31.98 -38.15
N SER A 29 -28.85 -31.37 -38.33
CA SER A 29 -28.53 -30.52 -39.48
C SER A 29 -27.06 -30.71 -39.90
N SER A 30 -26.79 -30.51 -41.18
CA SER A 30 -25.45 -30.39 -41.78
C SER A 30 -24.60 -29.36 -41.00
N GLY A 31 -23.29 -29.56 -40.84
CA GLY A 31 -22.36 -30.01 -41.87
C GLY A 31 -21.51 -28.81 -42.29
N GLY A 32 -20.43 -28.59 -41.54
CA GLY A 32 -19.55 -27.44 -41.66
C GLY A 32 -18.34 -27.66 -40.77
N SER A 33 -17.38 -28.46 -41.26
CA SER A 33 -16.08 -28.63 -40.62
C SER A 33 -15.29 -27.34 -40.78
N ARG A 34 -15.57 -26.37 -39.89
CA ARG A 34 -14.69 -25.24 -39.66
C ARG A 34 -13.46 -25.83 -38.98
N GLU A 35 -12.34 -25.90 -39.68
CA GLU A 35 -11.04 -26.04 -39.03
C GLU A 35 -10.91 -24.84 -38.10
N GLN A 36 -11.11 -25.06 -36.81
CA GLN A 36 -10.61 -24.15 -35.81
C GLN A 36 -9.10 -24.25 -35.92
N SER A 37 -8.49 -23.26 -36.58
CA SER A 37 -7.14 -22.87 -36.18
C SER A 37 -7.23 -22.61 -34.68
N THR A 38 -6.55 -23.43 -33.89
CA THR A 38 -6.19 -23.05 -32.53
C THR A 38 -5.32 -21.82 -32.68
N ALA A 39 -5.93 -20.64 -32.55
CA ALA A 39 -5.16 -19.43 -32.31
C ALA A 39 -4.29 -19.74 -31.08
N GLU A 40 -2.98 -19.59 -31.22
CA GLU A 40 -2.09 -19.71 -30.08
C GLU A 40 -2.51 -18.61 -29.10
N SER A 41 -2.81 -18.99 -27.86
CA SER A 41 -3.21 -18.02 -26.86
C SER A 41 -2.04 -17.08 -26.61
N PRO A 42 -2.27 -15.75 -26.44
CA PRO A 42 -1.21 -14.82 -26.06
C PRO A 42 -0.65 -15.10 -24.65
N PHE A 43 -1.35 -15.94 -23.88
CA PHE A 43 -1.04 -16.26 -22.50
C PHE A 43 -0.20 -17.54 -22.37
N CYS A 44 0.91 -17.42 -21.64
CA CYS A 44 1.74 -18.54 -21.25
C CYS A 44 1.24 -19.19 -19.95
N PRO A 45 1.71 -20.40 -19.60
CA PRO A 45 1.50 -20.97 -18.27
C PRO A 45 2.04 -20.00 -17.20
N ALA A 46 1.21 -19.73 -16.19
CA ALA A 46 1.52 -18.80 -15.10
C ALA A 46 2.89 -19.08 -14.46
N SER A 47 3.71 -18.03 -14.31
CA SER A 47 5.05 -18.10 -13.73
C SER A 47 5.39 -16.84 -12.96
N ASP A 48 5.66 -16.98 -11.66
CA ASP A 48 6.18 -15.92 -10.78
C ASP A 48 7.71 -15.77 -10.85
N ALA A 49 8.38 -16.33 -11.87
CA ALA A 49 9.82 -16.21 -12.02
C ALA A 49 10.25 -14.72 -12.09
N PRO A 50 11.23 -14.28 -11.29
CA PRO A 50 11.66 -12.89 -11.28
C PRO A 50 12.27 -12.49 -12.62
N VAL A 51 12.02 -11.24 -13.04
CA VAL A 51 12.62 -10.68 -14.25
C VAL A 51 14.07 -10.28 -13.94
N VAL A 52 15.02 -11.01 -14.51
CA VAL A 52 16.45 -10.77 -14.27
C VAL A 52 16.96 -9.70 -15.23
N ASN A 53 16.92 -8.45 -14.78
CA ASN A 53 17.58 -7.34 -15.46
C ASN A 53 19.11 -7.43 -15.26
N LYS A 54 19.87 -7.07 -16.30
CA LYS A 54 21.33 -6.97 -16.21
C LYS A 54 21.70 -5.55 -15.82
N VAL A 55 22.14 -5.38 -14.59
CA VAL A 55 22.67 -4.11 -14.07
C VAL A 55 24.20 -4.13 -14.22
N ASP A 56 24.81 -3.08 -14.75
CA ASP A 56 26.25 -2.87 -14.68
C ASP A 56 26.58 -1.74 -13.69
N PRO A 57 27.01 -2.05 -12.45
CA PRO A 57 27.40 -1.02 -11.49
C PRO A 57 28.56 -0.13 -11.93
N ALA A 58 29.29 -0.48 -13.00
CA ALA A 58 30.30 0.40 -13.61
C ALA A 58 29.69 1.49 -14.52
N LEU A 59 28.42 1.37 -14.91
CA LEU A 59 27.64 2.38 -15.62
C LEU A 59 26.87 3.31 -14.68
N ALA A 60 26.90 3.07 -13.37
CA ALA A 60 26.34 3.96 -12.36
C ALA A 60 26.92 5.37 -12.51
N SER A 61 26.16 6.27 -13.13
CA SER A 61 26.49 7.69 -13.16
C SER A 61 26.18 8.33 -11.80
N LEU A 62 26.44 9.63 -11.66
CA LEU A 62 26.31 10.31 -10.38
C LEU A 62 24.84 10.62 -10.08
N TYR A 63 24.12 9.66 -9.48
CA TYR A 63 22.76 9.88 -8.96
C TYR A 63 22.75 11.02 -7.94
N GLY A 64 21.94 12.04 -8.20
CA GLY A 64 21.79 13.18 -7.31
C GLY A 64 21.36 14.45 -8.04
N ILE A 65 20.94 15.47 -7.30
CA ILE A 65 20.48 16.74 -7.88
C ILE A 65 21.35 17.92 -7.40
N PRO A 66 21.39 19.04 -8.13
CA PRO A 66 22.10 20.25 -7.68
C PRO A 66 21.57 20.78 -6.34
N ALA A 67 22.46 21.39 -5.54
CA ALA A 67 22.12 21.89 -4.20
C ALA A 67 20.95 22.90 -4.21
N GLU A 68 20.96 23.83 -5.16
CA GLU A 68 19.90 24.84 -5.33
C GLU A 68 18.56 24.20 -5.72
N GLN A 69 18.58 23.18 -6.60
CA GLN A 69 17.40 22.44 -7.01
C GLN A 69 16.79 21.66 -5.83
N LYS A 70 17.61 20.93 -5.06
CA LYS A 70 17.17 20.24 -3.83
C LYS A 70 16.53 21.21 -2.84
N GLN A 71 17.20 22.33 -2.55
CA GLN A 71 16.70 23.33 -1.61
C GLN A 71 15.39 23.96 -2.08
N THR A 72 15.26 24.24 -3.38
CA THR A 72 14.05 24.81 -4.00
C THR A 72 12.88 23.84 -3.88
N LEU A 73 13.07 22.57 -4.28
CA LEU A 73 12.07 21.53 -4.18
C LEU A 73 11.64 21.27 -2.74
N GLN A 74 12.59 21.24 -1.79
CA GLN A 74 12.27 21.12 -0.37
C GLN A 74 11.40 22.30 0.10
N THR A 75 11.70 23.53 -0.32
CA THR A 75 10.90 24.70 0.03
C THR A 75 9.49 24.64 -0.57
N ILE A 76 9.35 24.26 -1.86
CA ILE A 76 8.04 24.06 -2.51
C ILE A 76 7.22 22.98 -1.78
N ARG A 77 7.80 21.78 -1.60
CA ARG A 77 7.19 20.62 -0.93
C ARG A 77 6.63 21.00 0.44
N ASN A 78 7.48 21.60 1.26
CA ASN A 78 7.16 21.92 2.65
C ASN A 78 6.10 23.03 2.73
N ALA A 79 6.17 24.03 1.85
CA ALA A 79 5.17 25.11 1.79
C ALA A 79 3.79 24.60 1.35
N ILE A 80 3.71 23.82 0.28
CA ILE A 80 2.43 23.35 -0.27
C ILE A 80 1.84 22.24 0.61
N PHE A 81 2.53 21.13 0.84
CA PHE A 81 1.96 20.00 1.59
C PHE A 81 1.84 20.31 3.09
N GLY A 82 2.82 21.00 3.68
CA GLY A 82 2.72 21.47 5.06
C GLY A 82 1.61 22.51 5.25
N GLY A 83 1.45 23.42 4.27
CA GLY A 83 0.36 24.41 4.27
C GLY A 83 -1.02 23.76 4.11
N SER A 84 -1.15 22.77 3.23
CA SER A 84 -2.39 22.00 3.01
C SER A 84 -2.82 21.27 4.30
N LEU A 85 -1.90 20.53 4.94
CA LEU A 85 -2.18 19.85 6.22
C LEU A 85 -2.49 20.82 7.38
N ILE A 86 -1.86 22.01 7.42
CA ILE A 86 -2.23 23.06 8.39
C ILE A 86 -3.65 23.57 8.10
N ASN A 87 -4.00 23.78 6.83
CA ASN A 87 -5.37 24.16 6.44
C ASN A 87 -6.38 23.08 6.83
N ALA A 88 -6.08 21.79 6.61
CA ALA A 88 -6.93 20.68 7.00
C ALA A 88 -7.29 20.73 8.50
N ALA A 89 -6.26 20.87 9.35
CA ALA A 89 -6.44 21.03 10.79
C ALA A 89 -7.22 22.32 11.17
N LEU A 90 -7.04 23.42 10.44
CA LEU A 90 -7.78 24.68 10.67
C LEU A 90 -9.26 24.60 10.25
N GLN A 91 -9.57 23.92 9.14
CA GLN A 91 -10.94 23.64 8.70
C GLN A 91 -11.59 22.50 9.51
N GLN A 92 -10.81 21.80 10.33
CA GLN A 92 -11.18 20.62 11.13
C GLN A 92 -11.47 19.36 10.29
N THR A 93 -11.03 19.30 9.03
CA THR A 93 -11.25 18.17 8.11
C THR A 93 -10.57 16.88 8.58
N THR A 94 -9.48 17.01 9.36
CA THR A 94 -8.82 15.87 10.03
C THR A 94 -9.71 15.16 11.05
N ILE A 95 -10.59 15.89 11.76
CA ILE A 95 -11.49 15.31 12.79
C ILE A 95 -12.90 15.01 12.28
N SER A 96 -13.32 15.60 11.14
CA SER A 96 -14.49 15.13 10.37
C SER A 96 -14.19 13.85 9.59
N GLY A 97 -12.90 13.53 9.38
CA GLY A 97 -12.45 12.38 8.59
C GLY A 97 -12.48 12.61 7.08
N GLU A 98 -12.69 13.86 6.64
CA GLU A 98 -12.55 14.26 5.23
C GLU A 98 -11.08 14.24 4.78
N GLU A 99 -10.15 14.60 5.68
CA GLU A 99 -8.70 14.56 5.45
C GLU A 99 -7.99 13.74 6.56
N PRO A 100 -8.17 12.40 6.58
CA PRO A 100 -7.74 11.57 7.69
C PRO A 100 -6.21 11.52 7.84
N PRO A 101 -5.67 11.58 9.07
CA PRO A 101 -4.24 11.70 9.31
C PRO A 101 -3.49 10.39 9.09
N VAL A 102 -2.23 10.47 8.66
CA VAL A 102 -1.39 9.30 8.36
C VAL A 102 -0.01 9.45 9.02
N PHE A 103 0.44 8.38 9.69
CA PHE A 103 1.70 8.35 10.43
C PHE A 103 2.62 7.22 9.92
N PRO A 104 3.92 7.49 9.72
CA PRO A 104 4.89 6.46 9.32
C PRO A 104 5.35 5.61 10.50
N LEU A 105 5.52 4.31 10.25
CA LEU A 105 6.01 3.32 11.20
C LEU A 105 7.01 2.38 10.51
N GLU A 106 8.27 2.45 10.92
CA GLU A 106 9.27 1.43 10.57
C GLU A 106 9.32 0.35 11.66
N LEU A 107 9.43 -0.93 11.27
CA LEU A 107 9.68 -2.06 12.15
C LEU A 107 11.03 -2.70 11.81
N ARG A 108 12.02 -2.49 12.66
CA ARG A 108 13.37 -3.08 12.56
C ARG A 108 13.48 -4.29 13.48
N ASP A 109 14.35 -5.23 13.15
CA ASP A 109 14.60 -6.46 13.93
C ASP A 109 13.35 -7.32 14.18
N ARG A 110 12.33 -7.19 13.32
CA ARG A 110 10.99 -7.70 13.58
C ARG A 110 10.98 -9.23 13.77
N SER A 111 10.33 -9.67 14.84
CA SER A 111 10.14 -11.09 15.17
C SER A 111 8.69 -11.35 15.56
N ILE A 112 8.08 -12.41 15.02
CA ILE A 112 6.70 -12.81 15.32
C ILE A 112 6.73 -14.21 15.93
N LEU A 113 6.27 -14.34 17.17
CA LEU A 113 6.04 -15.62 17.84
C LEU A 113 4.55 -15.94 17.82
N VAL A 114 4.20 -17.18 17.46
CA VAL A 114 2.81 -17.62 17.28
C VAL A 114 2.56 -18.86 18.11
N TRP A 115 1.57 -18.83 19.01
CA TRP A 115 1.13 -19.97 19.81
C TRP A 115 -0.29 -20.38 19.45
N ARG A 116 -0.57 -21.69 19.48
CA ARG A 116 -1.94 -22.20 19.45
C ARG A 116 -2.61 -22.03 20.81
N ILE A 117 -3.81 -21.46 20.81
CA ILE A 117 -4.71 -21.43 21.97
C ILE A 117 -5.50 -22.73 21.98
N ASP A 118 -5.56 -23.41 23.13
CA ASP A 118 -6.38 -24.62 23.31
C ASP A 118 -7.85 -24.26 23.02
N PRO A 119 -8.54 -24.97 22.10
CA PRO A 119 -9.96 -24.75 21.81
C PRO A 119 -10.88 -24.77 23.05
N ALA A 120 -10.53 -25.49 24.11
CA ALA A 120 -11.25 -25.50 25.38
C ALA A 120 -11.01 -24.25 26.25
N GLN A 121 -9.93 -23.50 26.00
CA GLN A 121 -9.56 -22.28 26.73
C GLN A 121 -10.06 -20.98 26.07
N VAL A 122 -10.56 -21.02 24.83
CA VAL A 122 -11.00 -19.85 24.03
C VAL A 122 -11.91 -18.89 24.81
N GLU A 123 -12.89 -19.40 25.56
CA GLU A 123 -13.79 -18.56 26.37
C GLU A 123 -13.09 -17.95 27.61
N ALA A 124 -12.11 -18.66 28.18
CA ALA A 124 -11.34 -18.17 29.32
C ALA A 124 -10.32 -17.10 28.89
N PHE A 125 -9.59 -17.36 27.81
CA PHE A 125 -8.68 -16.39 27.18
C PHE A 125 -9.42 -15.12 26.71
N SER A 126 -10.61 -15.26 26.09
CA SER A 126 -11.44 -14.11 25.70
C SER A 126 -11.75 -13.19 26.89
N ARG A 127 -12.06 -13.76 28.05
CA ARG A 127 -12.30 -13.00 29.29
C ARG A 127 -11.04 -12.36 29.85
N GLU A 128 -9.92 -13.06 29.82
CA GLU A 128 -8.64 -12.57 30.34
C GLU A 128 -8.17 -11.32 29.58
N ILE A 129 -8.26 -11.33 28.25
CA ILE A 129 -7.91 -10.17 27.40
C ILE A 129 -9.00 -9.08 27.37
N GLY A 130 -10.07 -9.24 28.15
CA GLY A 130 -11.18 -8.29 28.23
C GLY A 130 -11.95 -8.12 26.91
N LEU A 131 -12.02 -9.14 26.05
CA LEU A 131 -12.70 -9.07 24.75
C LEU A 131 -14.19 -8.79 24.94
N GLN A 132 -14.71 -7.77 24.26
CA GLN A 132 -16.09 -7.30 24.39
C GLN A 132 -16.91 -7.57 23.13
N ASN A 133 -18.20 -7.88 23.31
CA ASN A 133 -19.16 -7.97 22.20
C ASN A 133 -19.15 -6.66 21.36
N PRO A 134 -19.25 -6.72 20.03
CA PRO A 134 -19.57 -7.91 19.21
C PRO A 134 -18.33 -8.67 18.72
N LEU A 135 -17.16 -8.55 19.39
CA LEU A 135 -15.95 -9.28 19.01
C LEU A 135 -15.94 -10.68 19.64
N THR A 136 -15.61 -11.66 18.82
CA THR A 136 -15.37 -13.06 19.21
C THR A 136 -14.03 -13.51 18.66
N LEU A 137 -13.33 -14.43 19.34
CA LEU A 137 -12.09 -14.99 18.80
C LEU A 137 -12.36 -15.73 17.49
N ALA A 138 -11.53 -15.47 16.49
CA ALA A 138 -11.61 -16.06 15.16
C ALA A 138 -10.50 -17.10 14.96
N ARG A 139 -10.77 -18.06 14.07
CA ARG A 139 -9.76 -18.98 13.55
C ARG A 139 -9.10 -18.37 12.33
N ALA A 140 -7.79 -18.55 12.19
CA ALA A 140 -6.99 -18.07 11.06
C ALA A 140 -6.00 -19.16 10.60
N PRO A 141 -5.42 -19.05 9.39
CA PRO A 141 -4.22 -19.80 9.02
C PRO A 141 -2.97 -19.29 9.78
N LEU A 142 -1.84 -19.98 9.65
CA LEU A 142 -0.56 -19.48 10.18
C LEU A 142 -0.12 -18.21 9.46
N PRO A 143 0.49 -17.23 10.16
CA PRO A 143 0.98 -16.00 9.52
C PRO A 143 2.02 -16.21 8.42
N GLY A 144 2.97 -17.14 8.62
CA GLY A 144 4.03 -17.42 7.66
C GLY A 144 3.73 -18.65 6.80
N VAL A 145 3.80 -18.49 5.47
CA VAL A 145 3.57 -19.54 4.47
C VAL A 145 4.73 -19.61 3.46
N ALA A 146 5.01 -20.81 2.93
CA ALA A 146 6.05 -20.99 1.89
C ALA A 146 5.54 -20.60 0.49
N ASP A 147 4.24 -20.77 0.24
CA ASP A 147 3.55 -20.41 -0.98
C ASP A 147 2.25 -19.68 -0.57
N ARG A 148 2.06 -18.45 -1.07
CA ARG A 148 0.86 -17.65 -0.77
C ARG A 148 -0.42 -18.20 -1.40
N SER A 149 -0.31 -18.96 -2.48
CA SER A 149 -1.47 -19.60 -3.13
C SER A 149 -1.98 -20.83 -2.38
N ALA A 150 -1.22 -21.33 -1.40
CA ALA A 150 -1.55 -22.54 -0.63
C ALA A 150 -2.59 -22.25 0.47
N SER A 151 -3.87 -22.25 0.10
CA SER A 151 -4.98 -22.12 1.07
C SER A 151 -4.96 -23.25 2.11
N SER A 152 -4.70 -22.87 3.37
CA SER A 152 -4.77 -23.74 4.54
C SER A 152 -6.22 -23.90 5.00
N THR A 153 -6.77 -25.11 4.86
CA THR A 153 -8.18 -25.39 5.23
C THR A 153 -8.43 -25.58 6.74
N GLU A 154 -7.37 -25.69 7.57
CA GLU A 154 -7.51 -25.88 9.01
C GLU A 154 -7.06 -24.63 9.80
N GLY A 155 -8.01 -23.74 10.05
CA GLY A 155 -7.78 -22.57 10.90
C GLY A 155 -7.77 -22.89 12.40
N HIS A 156 -6.82 -22.28 13.12
CA HIS A 156 -6.69 -22.38 14.58
C HIS A 156 -6.85 -21.01 15.25
N TYR A 157 -7.09 -21.01 16.57
CA TYR A 157 -7.00 -19.81 17.39
C TYR A 157 -5.53 -19.55 17.74
N TYR A 158 -5.05 -18.33 17.50
CA TYR A 158 -3.66 -17.96 17.76
C TYR A 158 -3.52 -16.80 18.74
N LEU A 159 -2.54 -16.93 19.62
CA LEU A 159 -1.90 -15.83 20.33
C LEU A 159 -0.63 -15.46 19.55
N LEU A 160 -0.36 -14.17 19.40
CA LEU A 160 0.83 -13.66 18.74
C LEU A 160 1.56 -12.64 19.63
N ALA A 161 2.88 -12.67 19.58
CA ALA A 161 3.76 -11.60 20.04
C ALA A 161 4.49 -11.03 18.82
N ASP A 162 4.21 -9.78 18.46
CA ASP A 162 4.85 -9.05 17.37
C ASP A 162 5.85 -8.06 18.00
N ILE A 163 7.14 -8.29 17.75
CA ILE A 163 8.25 -7.65 18.47
C ILE A 163 9.13 -6.93 17.47
N ALA A 164 9.42 -5.65 17.69
CA ALA A 164 10.30 -4.87 16.80
C ALA A 164 10.96 -3.71 17.53
N ASN A 165 12.03 -3.17 16.95
CA ASN A 165 12.51 -1.82 17.22
C ASN A 165 11.80 -0.83 16.27
N THR A 166 10.96 0.05 16.80
CA THR A 166 10.20 1.02 15.99
C THR A 166 10.97 2.31 15.72
N ALA A 167 10.70 2.92 14.58
CA ALA A 167 11.19 4.25 14.22
C ALA A 167 10.13 5.09 13.47
N ARG A 168 10.47 6.37 13.24
CA ARG A 168 9.63 7.45 12.70
C ARG A 168 8.54 7.92 13.67
N GLY A 169 7.26 7.61 13.43
CA GLY A 169 6.12 8.05 14.24
C GLY A 169 6.09 7.43 15.64
N GLU A 170 6.62 6.23 15.79
CA GLU A 170 6.95 5.61 17.07
C GLU A 170 8.49 5.46 17.19
N ARG A 171 9.03 5.27 18.41
CA ARG A 171 10.48 5.09 18.60
C ARG A 171 10.83 4.10 19.72
N GLY A 172 11.70 3.13 19.41
CA GLY A 172 12.29 2.20 20.37
C GLY A 172 11.68 0.79 20.32
N ALA A 173 12.20 -0.13 21.15
CA ALA A 173 11.64 -1.48 21.26
C ALA A 173 10.15 -1.44 21.63
N LYS A 174 9.36 -2.26 20.94
CA LYS A 174 7.93 -2.50 21.13
C LYS A 174 7.64 -4.00 21.07
N LEU A 175 6.75 -4.46 21.94
CA LEU A 175 6.14 -5.78 21.94
C LEU A 175 4.62 -5.57 21.91
N GLU A 176 3.94 -6.15 20.93
CA GLU A 176 2.48 -6.10 20.82
C GLU A 176 1.90 -7.52 20.92
N TRP A 177 0.94 -7.71 21.81
CA TRP A 177 0.20 -8.96 21.96
C TRP A 177 -1.09 -8.91 21.16
N LYS A 178 -1.22 -9.84 20.21
CA LYS A 178 -2.30 -9.88 19.23
C LYS A 178 -3.00 -11.23 19.22
N THR A 179 -4.24 -11.24 18.75
CA THR A 179 -5.01 -12.44 18.41
C THR A 179 -5.91 -12.14 17.21
N PHE A 180 -6.58 -13.15 16.67
CA PHE A 180 -7.57 -12.97 15.61
C PHE A 180 -8.98 -12.88 16.20
N VAL A 181 -9.78 -11.94 15.71
CA VAL A 181 -11.18 -11.76 16.09
C VAL A 181 -12.08 -11.60 14.87
N SER A 182 -13.35 -11.94 15.02
CA SER A 182 -14.44 -11.67 14.06
C SER A 182 -15.51 -10.81 14.73
N ARG A 183 -16.33 -10.11 13.95
CA ARG A 183 -17.53 -9.41 14.43
C ARG A 183 -18.75 -10.29 14.16
N ASP A 184 -19.77 -10.26 15.00
CA ASP A 184 -20.97 -11.14 14.87
C ASP A 184 -21.61 -11.18 13.46
N SER A 185 -21.50 -10.09 12.68
CA SER A 185 -22.01 -9.98 11.30
C SER A 185 -20.95 -10.11 10.20
N ASP A 186 -19.65 -10.12 10.54
CA ASP A 186 -18.52 -10.26 9.61
C ASP A 186 -17.57 -11.36 10.16
N PRO A 187 -17.64 -12.60 9.62
CA PRO A 187 -16.80 -13.70 10.06
C PRO A 187 -15.34 -13.56 9.63
N THR A 188 -14.99 -12.53 8.84
CA THR A 188 -13.61 -12.30 8.38
C THR A 188 -12.70 -12.04 9.58
N PRO A 189 -11.62 -12.81 9.78
CA PRO A 189 -10.65 -12.55 10.83
C PRO A 189 -9.99 -11.17 10.67
N ARG A 190 -9.86 -10.44 11.78
CA ARG A 190 -9.08 -9.21 11.93
C ARG A 190 -8.05 -9.40 13.04
N LEU A 191 -6.90 -8.76 12.94
CA LEU A 191 -5.97 -8.68 14.07
C LEU A 191 -6.57 -7.79 15.16
N TYR A 192 -6.50 -8.26 16.41
CA TYR A 192 -6.86 -7.52 17.60
C TYR A 192 -5.65 -7.43 18.52
N ARG A 193 -5.10 -6.23 18.67
CA ARG A 193 -4.06 -5.95 19.67
C ARG A 193 -4.74 -5.69 21.01
N PHE A 194 -4.46 -6.51 22.01
CA PHE A 194 -5.09 -6.40 23.33
C PHE A 194 -4.14 -5.93 24.44
N SER A 195 -2.82 -6.03 24.22
CA SER A 195 -1.81 -5.56 25.16
C SER A 195 -0.53 -5.17 24.41
N LYS A 196 0.34 -4.39 25.05
CA LYS A 196 1.62 -3.95 24.53
C LYS A 196 2.63 -3.72 25.65
N ALA A 197 3.91 -3.60 25.28
CA ALA A 197 4.95 -2.95 26.06
C ALA A 197 5.82 -2.09 25.13
N THR A 198 6.24 -0.91 25.57
CA THR A 198 7.11 -0.01 24.78
C THR A 198 8.27 0.49 25.65
N SER A 199 9.49 0.49 25.10
CA SER A 199 10.68 1.01 25.79
C SER A 199 10.70 2.53 25.94
N LYS A 200 9.79 3.24 25.25
CA LYS A 200 9.63 4.69 25.30
C LYS A 200 8.14 5.06 25.21
N ALA A 201 7.80 6.18 25.83
CA ALA A 201 6.56 6.89 25.56
C ALA A 201 6.56 7.41 24.11
N GLY A 202 5.41 7.39 23.44
CA GLY A 202 5.27 7.86 22.07
C GLY A 202 3.81 7.98 21.64
N LEU A 203 3.61 8.26 20.35
CA LEU A 203 2.33 8.08 19.69
C LEU A 203 2.01 6.58 19.66
N ASP A 204 0.74 6.21 19.87
CA ASP A 204 0.26 4.84 19.68
C ASP A 204 -1.17 4.89 19.16
N LEU A 205 -1.37 4.46 17.91
CA LEU A 205 -2.62 4.71 17.18
C LEU A 205 -3.83 3.89 17.68
N LEU A 206 -3.56 2.88 18.51
CA LEU A 206 -4.57 2.04 19.15
C LEU A 206 -4.64 2.27 20.66
N GLU A 207 -3.95 3.28 21.21
CA GLU A 207 -4.02 3.65 22.64
C GLU A 207 -3.52 5.09 22.91
N PRO A 208 -4.37 6.12 22.73
CA PRO A 208 -3.93 7.53 22.75
C PRO A 208 -3.52 8.05 24.15
N ARG A 209 -3.87 7.36 25.24
CA ARG A 209 -3.58 7.81 26.62
C ARG A 209 -2.33 7.20 27.24
N ASP A 210 -1.77 6.12 26.69
CA ASP A 210 -0.68 5.41 27.35
C ASP A 210 0.70 5.91 26.92
N VAL A 211 1.34 6.61 27.85
CA VAL A 211 2.69 7.19 27.74
C VAL A 211 3.67 6.56 28.74
N ALA A 212 3.35 5.41 29.34
CA ALA A 212 4.25 4.72 30.26
C ALA A 212 5.28 3.89 29.50
N ALA A 213 6.57 4.15 29.71
CA ALA A 213 7.62 3.28 29.21
C ALA A 213 7.78 2.04 30.11
N SER A 214 7.76 0.86 29.51
CA SER A 214 8.15 -0.41 30.11
C SER A 214 9.68 -0.57 30.11
N GLU A 215 10.24 -1.38 31.01
CA GLU A 215 11.63 -1.84 30.90
C GLU A 215 11.71 -2.96 29.85
N LEU A 216 11.58 -2.58 28.58
CA LEU A 216 11.66 -3.46 27.41
C LEU A 216 12.98 -3.23 26.65
N GLN A 217 13.67 -4.31 26.31
CA GLN A 217 14.87 -4.32 25.48
C GLN A 217 14.71 -5.37 24.37
N VAL A 218 15.05 -4.99 23.14
CA VAL A 218 15.07 -5.87 21.96
C VAL A 218 16.41 -5.65 21.25
N SER A 219 17.14 -6.73 21.01
CA SER A 219 18.44 -6.71 20.34
C SER A 219 18.55 -7.83 19.33
N LYS A 220 19.12 -7.55 18.14
CA LYS A 220 19.43 -8.52 17.09
C LYS A 220 20.94 -8.54 16.86
N SER A 221 21.45 -9.73 16.60
CA SER A 221 22.85 -10.03 16.27
C SER A 221 22.89 -11.20 15.30
N ASP A 222 24.06 -11.48 14.73
CA ASP A 222 24.27 -12.66 13.87
C ASP A 222 24.01 -13.99 14.60
N GLU A 223 24.12 -14.01 15.94
CA GLU A 223 23.85 -15.20 16.76
C GLU A 223 22.35 -15.43 17.00
N GLY A 224 21.57 -14.34 17.11
CA GLY A 224 20.16 -14.41 17.48
C GLY A 224 19.49 -13.06 17.77
N VAL A 225 18.19 -13.12 18.02
CA VAL A 225 17.39 -12.03 18.60
C VAL A 225 17.16 -12.34 20.08
N SER A 226 17.40 -11.36 20.96
CA SER A 226 17.11 -11.47 22.39
C SER A 226 16.17 -10.34 22.83
N VAL A 227 15.14 -10.70 23.60
CA VAL A 227 14.05 -9.83 24.07
C VAL A 227 13.91 -9.97 25.57
N LEU A 228 13.93 -8.83 26.28
CA LEU A 228 13.77 -8.78 27.73
C LEU A 228 12.74 -7.72 28.11
N LEU A 229 11.66 -8.14 28.78
CA LEU A 229 10.65 -7.30 29.42
C LEU A 229 10.68 -7.54 30.93
N ASN A 230 10.95 -6.48 31.69
CA ASN A 230 10.99 -6.48 33.16
C ASN A 230 9.89 -5.57 33.74
N GLY A 231 8.66 -6.07 33.80
CA GLY A 231 7.54 -5.41 34.48
C GLY A 231 7.38 -5.85 35.93
N ALA A 232 6.57 -5.08 36.69
CA ALA A 232 6.31 -5.37 38.11
C ALA A 232 5.30 -6.51 38.33
N ALA A 233 4.48 -6.81 37.32
CA ALA A 233 3.51 -7.92 37.32
C ALA A 233 3.84 -8.97 36.24
N ASP A 234 4.57 -8.56 35.21
CA ASP A 234 4.71 -9.20 33.91
C ASP A 234 6.18 -9.21 33.47
N SER A 235 6.69 -10.36 33.07
CA SER A 235 8.05 -10.53 32.57
C SER A 235 8.07 -11.45 31.37
N LEU A 236 9.04 -11.23 30.48
CA LEU A 236 9.28 -12.04 29.31
C LEU A 236 10.77 -11.98 28.95
N GLU A 237 11.40 -13.13 28.83
CA GLU A 237 12.75 -13.32 28.32
C GLU A 237 12.64 -14.30 27.15
N VAL A 238 13.10 -13.90 25.97
CA VAL A 238 13.08 -14.71 24.75
C VAL A 238 14.46 -14.66 24.09
N ASP A 239 15.04 -15.82 23.82
CA ASP A 239 16.20 -15.96 22.93
C ASP A 239 15.80 -16.77 21.69
N ILE A 240 15.93 -16.14 20.52
CA ILE A 240 15.66 -16.73 19.20
C ILE A 240 17.01 -16.94 18.50
N PRO A 241 17.53 -18.17 18.40
CA PRO A 241 18.81 -18.41 17.73
C PRO A 241 18.67 -18.26 16.20
N LEU A 242 19.60 -17.53 15.59
CA LEU A 242 19.77 -17.44 14.14
C LEU A 242 20.97 -18.29 13.66
N GLY A 243 21.98 -18.47 14.51
CA GLY A 243 23.14 -19.30 14.20
C GLY A 243 22.83 -20.80 14.13
N ASN A 244 22.97 -21.39 12.93
CA ASN A 244 22.76 -22.81 12.58
C ASN A 244 21.31 -23.25 12.26
N THR A 245 20.42 -22.34 11.84
CA THR A 245 19.27 -22.78 11.04
C THR A 245 19.79 -23.39 9.73
N ALA A 246 19.71 -24.72 9.61
CA ALA A 246 19.88 -25.38 8.32
C ALA A 246 18.82 -24.79 7.39
N ALA A 247 19.23 -24.33 6.19
CA ALA A 247 18.45 -23.48 5.30
C ALA A 247 17.00 -23.95 5.14
N ALA A 248 16.12 -23.44 6.00
CA ALA A 248 14.69 -23.57 5.87
C ALA A 248 14.26 -22.64 4.73
N GLU A 249 13.29 -23.07 3.93
CA GLU A 249 12.75 -22.18 2.91
C GLU A 249 12.20 -20.92 3.59
N PRO A 250 12.54 -19.72 3.06
CA PRO A 250 12.03 -18.47 3.63
C PRO A 250 10.51 -18.46 3.55
N LEU A 251 9.87 -17.98 4.61
CA LEU A 251 8.42 -17.84 4.65
C LEU A 251 8.03 -16.41 4.32
N LEU A 252 6.91 -16.26 3.65
CA LEU A 252 6.25 -14.98 3.39
C LEU A 252 5.07 -14.81 4.34
N LEU A 253 4.69 -13.57 4.65
CA LEU A 253 3.38 -13.34 5.26
C LEU A 253 2.27 -13.76 4.27
N SER A 254 1.25 -14.46 4.79
CA SER A 254 0.09 -14.89 4.01
C SER A 254 -0.84 -13.72 3.68
N GLU A 255 -1.60 -13.85 2.60
CA GLU A 255 -2.63 -12.88 2.21
C GLU A 255 -3.66 -12.68 3.33
N GLU A 256 -4.10 -13.76 3.99
CA GLU A 256 -5.08 -13.67 5.07
C GLU A 256 -4.52 -12.97 6.32
N PHE A 257 -3.21 -13.12 6.60
CA PHE A 257 -2.57 -12.37 7.68
C PHE A 257 -2.50 -10.88 7.39
N LEU A 258 -2.12 -10.51 6.16
CA LEU A 258 -2.04 -9.11 5.72
C LEU A 258 -3.44 -8.47 5.65
N THR A 259 -4.44 -9.19 5.13
CA THR A 259 -5.85 -8.76 5.11
C THR A 259 -6.45 -8.64 6.51
N ALA A 260 -6.05 -9.50 7.45
CA ALA A 260 -6.45 -9.37 8.85
C ALA A 260 -5.77 -8.18 9.54
N GLY A 261 -4.53 -7.84 9.15
CA GLY A 261 -3.76 -6.71 9.67
C GLY A 261 -4.15 -5.35 9.10
N GLU A 262 -4.64 -5.31 7.86
CA GLU A 262 -5.07 -4.10 7.13
C GLU A 262 -5.99 -3.22 7.98
N GLN A 263 -6.94 -3.81 8.73
CA GLN A 263 -7.74 -3.13 9.74
C GLN A 263 -7.52 -3.78 11.11
N THR A 264 -6.44 -3.39 11.79
CA THR A 264 -6.15 -3.85 13.14
C THR A 264 -7.07 -3.15 14.14
N LEU A 265 -7.67 -3.95 15.01
CA LEU A 265 -8.56 -3.52 16.09
C LEU A 265 -7.78 -3.43 17.42
N GLY A 266 -8.20 -2.52 18.29
CA GLY A 266 -7.67 -2.34 19.64
C GLY A 266 -8.78 -2.29 20.70
N PRO A 267 -8.41 -2.20 21.98
CA PRO A 267 -9.38 -2.13 23.08
C PRO A 267 -10.26 -0.88 22.96
N ASN A 268 -11.41 -0.89 23.63
CA ASN A 268 -12.35 0.24 23.66
C ASN A 268 -12.91 0.66 22.28
N GLY A 269 -12.82 -0.19 21.26
CA GLY A 269 -13.34 0.07 19.91
C GLY A 269 -12.41 0.90 19.01
N LEU A 270 -11.16 1.09 19.41
CA LEU A 270 -10.12 1.77 18.63
C LEU A 270 -9.70 0.93 17.42
N GLN A 271 -9.36 1.60 16.31
CA GLN A 271 -9.06 0.93 15.04
C GLN A 271 -7.98 1.70 14.29
N SER A 272 -7.14 0.98 13.54
CA SER A 272 -6.11 1.58 12.68
C SER A 272 -6.00 0.80 11.38
N ARG A 273 -5.87 1.52 10.27
CA ARG A 273 -5.59 0.97 8.95
C ARG A 273 -4.10 0.96 8.71
N TYR A 274 -3.58 -0.16 8.20
CA TYR A 274 -2.17 -0.33 7.85
C TYR A 274 -2.02 -0.42 6.34
N TYR A 275 -1.11 0.40 5.80
CA TYR A 275 -0.67 0.40 4.41
C TYR A 275 0.78 -0.12 4.36
N TYR A 276 1.09 -0.87 3.31
CA TYR A 276 2.33 -1.62 3.12
C TYR A 276 2.93 -1.28 1.74
N ASP A 277 4.25 -1.22 1.63
CA ASP A 277 4.89 -1.36 0.31
C ASP A 277 4.93 -2.83 -0.13
N GLY A 278 5.16 -3.04 -1.43
CA GLY A 278 5.42 -4.37 -1.99
C GLY A 278 6.60 -5.04 -1.31
N SER A 279 7.68 -4.29 -1.07
CA SER A 279 8.92 -4.76 -0.44
C SER A 279 8.75 -5.29 1.01
N SER A 280 7.84 -4.73 1.81
CA SER A 280 7.52 -5.26 3.15
C SER A 280 6.54 -6.41 3.11
N VAL A 281 5.66 -6.45 2.11
CA VAL A 281 4.78 -7.59 1.89
C VAL A 281 5.63 -8.79 1.45
N SER A 282 6.45 -8.66 0.42
CA SER A 282 7.35 -9.69 -0.13
C SER A 282 8.52 -10.07 0.78
N ALA A 283 8.80 -9.29 1.81
CA ALA A 283 9.91 -9.50 2.74
C ALA A 283 9.99 -10.95 3.25
N PRO A 284 11.11 -11.66 3.02
CA PRO A 284 11.29 -13.01 3.52
C PRO A 284 11.52 -13.02 5.04
N PHE A 285 10.83 -13.93 5.71
CA PHE A 285 11.04 -14.28 7.11
C PHE A 285 11.82 -15.59 7.22
N SER A 286 12.84 -15.59 8.06
CA SER A 286 13.48 -16.82 8.52
C SER A 286 12.53 -17.56 9.46
N SER A 287 12.19 -18.80 9.11
CA SER A 287 11.45 -19.70 10.01
C SER A 287 12.40 -20.34 11.01
N ILE A 288 12.15 -20.15 12.30
CA ILE A 288 12.99 -20.69 13.38
C ILE A 288 12.31 -21.90 13.99
N ALA A 289 13.07 -22.99 14.18
CA ALA A 289 12.56 -24.20 14.78
C ALA A 289 12.15 -23.95 16.23
N VAL A 290 10.88 -24.21 16.55
CA VAL A 290 10.25 -23.82 17.83
C VAL A 290 10.87 -24.48 19.07
N ASP A 291 11.59 -25.58 18.90
CA ASP A 291 12.33 -26.28 19.96
C ASP A 291 13.71 -25.66 20.27
N GLN A 292 14.20 -24.78 19.40
CA GLN A 292 15.46 -24.04 19.59
C GLN A 292 15.25 -22.71 20.33
N VAL A 293 14.04 -22.15 20.27
CA VAL A 293 13.69 -20.88 20.91
C VAL A 293 13.55 -21.08 22.42
N ARG A 294 14.28 -20.27 23.19
CA ARG A 294 14.15 -20.25 24.65
C ARG A 294 13.18 -19.16 25.02
N LEU A 295 12.23 -19.49 25.90
CA LEU A 295 11.24 -18.54 26.37
C LEU A 295 10.90 -18.81 27.83
N THR A 296 10.99 -17.76 28.64
CA THR A 296 10.57 -17.76 30.04
C THR A 296 9.82 -16.48 30.34
N GLY A 297 8.64 -16.58 30.95
CA GLY A 297 7.82 -15.43 31.28
C GLY A 297 6.59 -15.84 32.08
N ASN A 298 5.92 -14.87 32.69
CA ASN A 298 4.72 -15.07 33.50
C ASN A 298 3.49 -14.33 32.92
N GLN A 299 3.55 -13.95 31.64
CA GLN A 299 2.47 -13.30 30.90
C GLN A 299 1.17 -14.13 31.02
N PRO A 300 0.06 -13.56 31.52
CA PRO A 300 -1.08 -14.36 31.98
C PRO A 300 -1.75 -15.16 30.85
N TRP A 301 -1.76 -14.61 29.63
CA TRP A 301 -2.33 -15.25 28.45
C TRP A 301 -1.56 -16.48 27.94
N LEU A 302 -0.29 -16.68 28.33
CA LEU A 302 0.44 -17.89 27.94
C LEU A 302 -0.17 -19.16 28.56
N ALA A 303 -0.90 -19.03 29.68
CA ALA A 303 -1.55 -20.14 30.37
C ALA A 303 -2.70 -20.81 29.57
N TYR A 304 -3.18 -20.17 28.49
CA TYR A 304 -4.23 -20.72 27.61
C TYR A 304 -3.67 -21.34 26.32
N THR A 305 -2.34 -21.41 26.18
CA THR A 305 -1.67 -21.93 24.98
C THR A 305 -1.20 -23.37 25.15
N GLU A 306 -1.21 -24.13 24.05
CA GLU A 306 -0.73 -25.52 24.03
C GLU A 306 0.77 -25.58 23.71
N ASN A 307 1.14 -24.99 22.57
CA ASN A 307 2.51 -25.00 22.07
C ASN A 307 2.80 -23.76 21.21
N LEU A 308 4.07 -23.38 21.17
CA LEU A 308 4.62 -22.49 20.15
C LEU A 308 4.52 -23.21 18.80
N ALA A 309 3.87 -22.57 17.83
CA ALA A 309 3.50 -23.14 16.54
C ALA A 309 4.38 -22.63 15.40
N GLN A 310 4.84 -21.37 15.48
CA GLN A 310 5.71 -20.75 14.49
C GLN A 310 6.52 -19.63 15.15
N VAL A 311 7.77 -19.45 14.71
CA VAL A 311 8.57 -18.25 15.00
C VAL A 311 9.16 -17.75 13.68
N LEU A 312 8.92 -16.47 13.41
CA LEU A 312 9.35 -15.78 12.19
C LEU A 312 10.29 -14.65 12.60
N VAL A 313 11.43 -14.49 11.91
CA VAL A 313 12.33 -13.34 12.06
C VAL A 313 12.52 -12.68 10.70
N ALA A 314 12.22 -11.38 10.60
CA ALA A 314 12.33 -10.63 9.35
C ALA A 314 13.79 -10.51 8.91
N GLY A 315 14.04 -10.75 7.62
CA GLY A 315 15.33 -10.48 6.99
C GLY A 315 15.65 -8.99 6.92
N GLN A 316 14.63 -8.16 6.64
CA GLN A 316 14.74 -6.73 6.39
C GLN A 316 13.81 -5.88 7.26
N VAL A 317 13.89 -4.55 7.10
CA VAL A 317 12.95 -3.60 7.73
C VAL A 317 11.57 -3.76 7.08
N SER A 318 10.49 -3.71 7.86
CA SER A 318 9.14 -3.51 7.33
C SER A 318 8.74 -2.05 7.52
N GLU A 319 8.21 -1.41 6.47
CA GLU A 319 7.69 -0.06 6.52
C GLU A 319 6.18 -0.03 6.35
N HIS A 320 5.52 0.82 7.14
CA HIS A 320 4.09 1.03 7.10
C HIS A 320 3.76 2.52 7.14
N LEU A 321 2.68 2.88 6.44
CA LEU A 321 1.91 4.08 6.77
C LEU A 321 0.65 3.62 7.51
N VAL A 322 0.26 4.33 8.56
CA VAL A 322 -0.82 3.89 9.46
C VAL A 322 -1.78 5.05 9.72
N GLN A 323 -3.07 4.79 9.47
CA GLN A 323 -4.16 5.77 9.57
C GLN A 323 -5.14 5.37 10.70
N PRO A 324 -5.42 6.24 11.68
CA PRO A 324 -6.47 5.99 12.66
C PRO A 324 -7.85 5.93 11.99
N ALA A 325 -8.65 4.91 12.31
CA ALA A 325 -9.99 4.70 11.75
C ALA A 325 -11.07 4.81 12.84
N ASN A 326 -11.07 5.94 13.53
CA ASN A 326 -11.91 6.20 14.71
C ASN A 326 -13.19 7.01 14.37
N GLU A 327 -13.96 7.36 15.41
CA GLU A 327 -15.22 8.10 15.31
C GLU A 327 -14.97 9.55 14.87
N ALA A 328 -15.53 9.95 13.74
CA ALA A 328 -15.50 11.34 13.26
C ALA A 328 -16.48 12.23 14.04
N PHE A 329 -16.15 13.52 14.16
CA PHE A 329 -17.04 14.53 14.73
C PHE A 329 -17.62 15.45 13.66
N GLU A 330 -18.83 15.97 13.90
CA GLU A 330 -19.38 17.07 13.11
C GLU A 330 -18.52 18.33 13.32
N ALA A 331 -17.69 18.63 12.32
CA ALA A 331 -16.87 19.83 12.27
C ALA A 331 -17.73 21.06 11.97
N SER A 332 -17.37 22.20 12.57
CA SER A 332 -17.91 23.50 12.20
C SER A 332 -16.74 24.44 11.93
N PRO A 333 -16.37 24.67 10.65
CA PRO A 333 -15.23 25.48 10.29
C PRO A 333 -15.28 26.86 10.95
N GLY A 334 -14.21 27.20 11.69
CA GLY A 334 -14.12 28.47 12.42
C GLY A 334 -14.88 28.54 13.75
N ALA A 335 -15.28 27.41 14.36
CA ALA A 335 -15.80 27.37 15.73
C ALA A 335 -14.84 28.11 16.71
N PRO A 336 -15.23 29.24 17.32
CA PRO A 336 -14.31 30.08 18.06
C PRO A 336 -14.01 29.51 19.45
N CYS A 337 -12.74 29.44 19.83
CA CYS A 337 -12.35 29.14 21.21
C CYS A 337 -12.64 30.33 22.13
N VAL A 338 -13.83 30.37 22.76
CA VAL A 338 -14.24 31.50 23.61
C VAL A 338 -13.81 31.34 25.07
N ALA A 339 -13.85 30.11 25.59
CA ALA A 339 -13.65 29.83 27.02
C ALA A 339 -12.34 29.07 27.36
N GLY A 340 -11.51 28.76 26.36
CA GLY A 340 -10.37 27.85 26.52
C GLY A 340 -10.78 26.37 26.60
N PRO A 341 -9.82 25.41 26.56
CA PRO A 341 -10.13 23.98 26.53
C PRO A 341 -11.06 23.51 27.67
N GLU A 342 -10.85 24.02 28.89
CA GLU A 342 -11.64 23.65 30.07
C GLU A 342 -13.12 24.06 30.00
N GLY A 343 -13.43 25.08 29.19
CA GLY A 343 -14.78 25.64 29.03
C GLY A 343 -15.47 25.29 27.71
N ALA A 344 -14.85 24.46 26.87
CA ALA A 344 -15.42 24.06 25.59
C ALA A 344 -16.73 23.27 25.77
N GLY A 345 -17.75 23.58 24.97
CA GLY A 345 -19.04 22.91 25.00
C GLY A 345 -19.18 21.73 24.02
N SER A 346 -18.17 21.47 23.19
CA SER A 346 -18.18 20.40 22.18
C SER A 346 -16.76 19.93 21.84
N ALA A 347 -16.64 18.77 21.19
CA ALA A 347 -15.37 18.24 20.68
C ALA A 347 -14.74 19.17 19.63
N ALA A 348 -15.54 19.75 18.72
CA ALA A 348 -15.09 20.70 17.71
C ALA A 348 -14.59 22.03 18.32
N GLU A 349 -15.25 22.56 19.34
CA GLU A 349 -14.77 23.75 20.07
C GLU A 349 -13.49 23.46 20.86
N LEU A 350 -13.41 22.28 21.51
CA LEU A 350 -12.21 21.83 22.20
C LEU A 350 -11.04 21.72 21.21
N PHE A 351 -11.27 21.13 20.04
CA PHE A 351 -10.25 21.05 18.98
C PHE A 351 -9.77 22.44 18.56
N SER A 352 -10.67 23.37 18.24
CA SER A 352 -10.31 24.78 17.95
C SER A 352 -9.47 25.42 19.05
N CYS A 353 -9.79 25.17 20.33
CA CYS A 353 -8.99 25.67 21.44
C CYS A 353 -7.57 25.09 21.47
N LEU A 354 -7.42 23.78 21.23
CA LEU A 354 -6.13 23.09 21.23
C LEU A 354 -5.29 23.46 20.01
N VAL A 355 -5.91 23.61 18.82
CA VAL A 355 -5.29 24.17 17.60
C VAL A 355 -4.74 25.57 17.89
N GLY A 356 -5.53 26.45 18.52
CA GLY A 356 -5.07 27.78 18.92
C GLY A 356 -3.89 27.76 19.90
N GLN A 357 -3.81 26.78 20.80
CA GLN A 357 -2.66 26.59 21.68
C GLN A 357 -1.41 26.10 20.93
N ALA A 358 -1.56 25.11 20.04
CA ALA A 358 -0.47 24.59 19.22
C ALA A 358 0.12 25.67 18.30
N LEU A 359 -0.73 26.44 17.60
CA LEU A 359 -0.31 27.58 16.77
C LEU A 359 0.31 28.74 17.58
N SER A 360 -0.02 28.85 18.86
CA SER A 360 0.66 29.77 19.79
C SER A 360 2.03 29.26 20.27
N GLY A 361 2.53 28.14 19.73
CA GLY A 361 3.83 27.56 20.05
C GLY A 361 3.87 26.75 21.36
N GLN A 362 2.72 26.30 21.89
CA GLN A 362 2.72 25.39 23.03
C GLN A 362 3.27 24.00 22.66
N SER A 363 3.94 23.34 23.59
CA SER A 363 4.50 22.01 23.38
C SER A 363 3.42 20.93 23.38
N PRO A 364 3.58 19.83 22.60
CA PRO A 364 2.59 18.76 22.54
C PRO A 364 2.17 18.21 23.92
N PRO A 365 3.08 17.97 24.89
CA PRO A 365 2.68 17.50 26.22
C PRO A 365 1.73 18.44 26.98
N ALA A 366 1.82 19.76 26.76
CA ALA A 366 0.92 20.72 27.39
C ALA A 366 -0.48 20.69 26.74
N VAL A 367 -0.53 20.64 25.40
CA VAL A 367 -1.78 20.58 24.65
C VAL A 367 -2.49 19.24 24.88
N TYR A 368 -1.77 18.11 24.93
CA TYR A 368 -2.37 16.81 25.27
C TYR A 368 -2.87 16.75 26.72
N ALA A 369 -2.16 17.37 27.68
CA ALA A 369 -2.66 17.47 29.05
C ALA A 369 -3.99 18.25 29.13
N ALA A 370 -4.12 19.35 28.36
CA ALA A 370 -5.37 20.10 28.25
C ALA A 370 -6.48 19.29 27.56
N LEU A 371 -6.15 18.55 26.49
CA LEU A 371 -7.06 17.64 25.80
C LEU A 371 -7.65 16.60 26.76
N TYR A 372 -6.82 15.87 27.52
CA TYR A 372 -7.33 14.81 28.40
C TYR A 372 -8.18 15.36 29.54
N ALA A 373 -7.78 16.48 30.15
CA ALA A 373 -8.54 17.13 31.21
C ALA A 373 -9.93 17.63 30.72
N ALA A 374 -10.00 18.19 29.52
CA ALA A 374 -11.25 18.65 28.93
C ALA A 374 -12.13 17.50 28.39
N ALA A 375 -11.53 16.46 27.82
CA ALA A 375 -12.23 15.30 27.28
C ALA A 375 -13.03 14.54 28.37
N ASP A 376 -12.47 14.43 29.58
CA ASP A 376 -13.16 13.83 30.73
C ASP A 376 -14.40 14.68 31.15
N ASN A 377 -14.31 16.01 31.08
CA ASN A 377 -15.45 16.91 31.36
C ASN A 377 -16.54 16.84 30.28
N LEU A 378 -16.15 16.66 29.00
CA LEU A 378 -17.07 16.48 27.88
C LEU A 378 -17.67 15.06 27.80
N GLY A 379 -17.12 14.09 28.53
CA GLY A 379 -17.57 12.70 28.49
C GLY A 379 -17.33 12.01 27.14
N LEU A 380 -16.23 12.33 26.46
CA LEU A 380 -15.92 11.77 25.15
C LEU A 380 -15.75 10.25 25.19
N SER A 381 -16.18 9.57 24.11
CA SER A 381 -15.87 8.16 23.89
C SER A 381 -14.35 7.96 23.76
N PRO A 382 -13.80 6.75 24.05
CA PRO A 382 -12.39 6.47 23.81
C PRO A 382 -11.97 6.70 22.36
N SER A 383 -12.82 6.33 21.39
CA SER A 383 -12.62 6.59 19.96
C SER A 383 -12.66 8.09 19.62
N GLY A 384 -13.60 8.84 20.19
CA GLY A 384 -13.68 10.29 20.00
C GLY A 384 -12.48 11.04 20.60
N LEU A 385 -12.02 10.64 21.78
CA LEU A 385 -10.76 11.16 22.32
C LEU A 385 -9.58 10.85 21.39
N ALA A 386 -9.53 9.63 20.83
CA ALA A 386 -8.47 9.23 19.91
C ALA A 386 -8.47 10.09 18.64
N THR A 387 -9.64 10.36 18.05
CA THR A 387 -9.80 11.27 16.91
C THR A 387 -9.25 12.67 17.22
N LEU A 388 -9.59 13.26 18.37
CA LEU A 388 -9.04 14.57 18.76
C LEU A 388 -7.53 14.51 19.01
N HIS A 389 -7.02 13.45 19.63
CA HIS A 389 -5.58 13.27 19.86
C HIS A 389 -4.82 13.22 18.53
N TYR A 390 -5.26 12.39 17.58
CA TYR A 390 -4.58 12.24 16.30
C TYR A 390 -4.74 13.48 15.40
N GLY A 391 -5.85 14.21 15.47
CA GLY A 391 -5.97 15.51 14.79
C GLY A 391 -4.98 16.56 15.32
N ILE A 392 -4.67 16.54 16.63
CA ILE A 392 -3.63 17.41 17.20
C ILE A 392 -2.23 16.91 16.86
N ALA A 393 -2.00 15.59 16.84
CA ALA A 393 -0.74 15.00 16.38
C ALA A 393 -0.45 15.36 14.92
N ASP A 394 -1.48 15.32 14.07
CA ASP A 394 -1.41 15.70 12.66
C ASP A 394 -1.11 17.19 12.47
N LEU A 395 -1.74 18.10 13.24
CA LEU A 395 -1.36 19.52 13.23
C LEU A 395 0.11 19.73 13.60
N TYR A 396 0.62 19.04 14.63
CA TYR A 396 2.05 19.13 14.97
C TYR A 396 2.96 18.55 13.87
N GLN A 397 2.53 17.49 13.20
CA GLN A 397 3.20 16.94 12.02
C GLN A 397 3.19 17.94 10.87
N ALA A 398 2.05 18.57 10.56
CA ALA A 398 1.89 19.59 9.53
C ALA A 398 2.81 20.81 9.76
N LEU A 399 2.88 21.29 11.01
CA LEU A 399 3.81 22.35 11.41
C LEU A 399 5.29 21.93 11.25
N ALA A 400 5.62 20.67 11.54
CA ALA A 400 6.97 20.14 11.34
C ALA A 400 7.31 19.97 9.85
N VAL A 401 6.37 19.54 9.01
CA VAL A 401 6.50 19.48 7.55
C VAL A 401 6.73 20.87 6.97
N TYR A 402 5.90 21.84 7.37
CA TYR A 402 6.03 23.22 6.93
C TYR A 402 7.38 23.85 7.32
N ALA A 403 7.91 23.50 8.50
CA ALA A 403 9.25 23.89 8.94
C ALA A 403 10.40 23.06 8.31
N GLY A 404 10.11 22.04 7.51
CA GLY A 404 11.10 21.13 6.91
C GLY A 404 11.79 20.18 7.87
N ALA A 405 11.19 19.93 9.04
CA ALA A 405 11.68 18.99 10.05
C ALA A 405 11.13 17.56 9.88
N GLU A 406 10.06 17.39 9.09
CA GLU A 406 9.39 16.12 8.79
C GLU A 406 9.02 16.04 7.31
N ARG A 407 8.88 14.81 6.79
CA ARG A 407 8.36 14.59 5.42
C ARG A 407 6.82 14.75 5.40
N PRO A 408 6.23 15.31 4.33
CA PRO A 408 4.78 15.22 4.13
C PRO A 408 4.33 13.76 4.02
N LYS A 409 3.09 13.47 4.43
CA LYS A 409 2.40 12.21 4.16
C LYS A 409 0.98 12.55 3.72
N LEU A 410 0.47 11.85 2.72
CA LEU A 410 -0.86 12.05 2.16
C LEU A 410 -1.61 10.72 2.03
N PHE A 411 -2.94 10.82 1.95
CA PHE A 411 -3.82 9.71 1.60
C PHE A 411 -4.63 10.01 0.34
N PHE A 412 -4.74 9.02 -0.55
CA PHE A 412 -5.75 8.97 -1.60
C PHE A 412 -6.25 7.54 -1.83
N ALA A 413 -7.37 7.39 -2.54
CA ALA A 413 -7.90 6.12 -2.99
C ALA A 413 -8.25 6.20 -4.48
N LEU A 414 -8.08 5.11 -5.21
CA LEU A 414 -8.61 4.96 -6.55
C LEU A 414 -10.07 4.51 -6.47
N LYS A 415 -10.97 5.22 -7.18
CA LYS A 415 -12.38 4.83 -7.26
C LYS A 415 -12.47 3.47 -7.99
N PRO A 416 -13.34 2.55 -7.52
CA PRO A 416 -13.46 1.23 -8.14
C PRO A 416 -14.21 1.25 -9.48
N GLU A 417 -14.95 2.33 -9.78
CA GLU A 417 -15.67 2.53 -11.04
C GLU A 417 -15.60 4.02 -11.42
N PRO A 418 -15.12 4.38 -12.63
CA PRO A 418 -14.51 3.49 -13.61
C PRO A 418 -13.18 2.92 -13.08
N ARG A 419 -12.93 1.65 -13.39
CA ARG A 419 -11.72 0.93 -12.94
C ARG A 419 -10.46 1.57 -13.48
N ALA A 420 -9.35 1.46 -12.76
CA ALA A 420 -8.05 1.79 -13.33
C ALA A 420 -7.72 0.87 -14.51
N ILE A 421 -7.24 1.45 -15.61
CA ILE A 421 -6.82 0.76 -16.84
C ILE A 421 -5.36 1.04 -17.11
N PHE A 422 -4.64 0.01 -17.57
CA PHE A 422 -3.25 0.09 -18.02
C PHE A 422 -3.20 -0.37 -19.48
N ILE A 423 -2.83 0.54 -20.37
CA ILE A 423 -2.57 0.27 -21.80
C ILE A 423 -1.04 0.27 -21.97
N ASN A 424 -0.46 -0.91 -22.14
CA ASN A 424 0.99 -1.09 -22.12
C ASN A 424 1.50 -1.27 -23.55
N PHE A 425 2.44 -0.44 -23.98
CA PHE A 425 3.09 -0.52 -25.29
C PHE A 425 4.54 -0.97 -25.13
N GLU A 426 4.96 -1.97 -25.90
CA GLU A 426 6.35 -2.46 -25.88
C GLU A 426 7.29 -1.46 -26.57
N ILE A 427 8.40 -1.12 -25.92
CA ILE A 427 9.55 -0.44 -26.54
C ILE A 427 10.42 -1.53 -27.19
N PRO A 428 10.59 -1.55 -28.52
CA PRO A 428 11.48 -2.52 -29.18
C PRO A 428 12.93 -2.43 -28.67
N GLU A 429 13.64 -3.56 -28.57
CA GLU A 429 15.04 -3.59 -28.12
C GLU A 429 15.96 -2.67 -28.93
N ASP A 430 15.70 -2.48 -30.23
CA ASP A 430 16.48 -1.59 -31.11
C ASP A 430 16.17 -0.09 -30.91
N ARG A 431 15.14 0.26 -30.13
CA ARG A 431 14.81 1.64 -29.72
C ARG A 431 15.03 1.92 -28.24
N ALA A 432 15.30 0.91 -27.42
CA ALA A 432 15.43 1.04 -25.97
C ALA A 432 16.49 2.07 -25.53
N GLU A 433 17.64 2.12 -26.22
CA GLU A 433 18.70 3.10 -25.92
C GLU A 433 18.37 4.51 -26.41
N ASP A 434 17.74 4.66 -27.58
CA ASP A 434 17.27 5.97 -28.08
C ASP A 434 16.20 6.55 -27.15
N PHE A 435 15.29 5.71 -26.64
CA PHE A 435 14.29 6.07 -25.64
C PHE A 435 14.95 6.47 -24.31
N ARG A 436 15.91 5.66 -23.81
CA ARG A 436 16.66 5.97 -22.58
C ARG A 436 17.34 7.34 -22.67
N GLN A 437 18.01 7.63 -23.78
CA GLN A 437 18.69 8.92 -24.01
C GLN A 437 17.72 10.11 -24.15
N ALA A 438 16.49 9.87 -24.60
CA ALA A 438 15.50 10.93 -24.81
C ALA A 438 14.79 11.35 -23.51
N PHE A 439 14.48 10.41 -22.61
CA PHE A 439 13.56 10.64 -21.49
C PHE A 439 14.10 10.33 -20.09
N LEU A 440 15.15 9.51 -19.96
CA LEU A 440 15.61 9.06 -18.65
C LEU A 440 16.85 9.84 -18.18
N PRO A 441 16.95 10.21 -16.90
CA PRO A 441 18.19 10.76 -16.36
C PRO A 441 19.35 9.75 -16.51
N ASP A 442 20.58 10.25 -16.70
CA ASP A 442 21.78 9.42 -16.85
C ASP A 442 22.03 8.46 -15.67
N SER A 443 21.39 8.68 -14.51
CA SER A 443 21.47 7.85 -13.31
C SER A 443 20.58 6.59 -13.36
N PHE A 444 19.80 6.41 -14.42
CA PHE A 444 18.90 5.28 -14.60
C PHE A 444 19.18 4.48 -15.88
N GLU A 445 19.04 3.16 -15.76
CA GLU A 445 18.95 2.21 -16.87
C GLU A 445 17.48 1.83 -17.12
N LEU A 446 17.09 1.62 -18.38
CA LEU A 446 15.75 1.12 -18.71
C LEU A 446 15.62 -0.35 -18.27
N ALA A 447 14.52 -0.72 -17.62
CA ALA A 447 14.29 -2.04 -17.06
C ALA A 447 13.17 -2.80 -17.79
N GLN A 448 13.36 -4.11 -17.96
CA GLN A 448 12.30 -5.00 -18.42
C GLN A 448 11.40 -5.41 -17.25
N ILE A 449 10.11 -5.56 -17.53
CA ILE A 449 9.08 -5.93 -16.55
C ILE A 449 8.11 -7.00 -17.10
N ARG A 450 7.42 -7.69 -16.20
CA ARG A 450 6.19 -8.44 -16.48
C ARG A 450 5.12 -8.00 -15.49
N PHE A 451 3.88 -7.86 -15.95
CA PHE A 451 2.78 -7.33 -15.14
C PHE A 451 2.03 -8.42 -14.39
N TYR A 452 1.79 -9.57 -15.03
CA TYR A 452 1.03 -10.71 -14.49
C TYR A 452 1.69 -12.06 -14.84
N PRO A 453 1.43 -13.14 -14.08
CA PRO A 453 2.14 -14.42 -14.21
C PRO A 453 2.08 -15.07 -15.60
N GLU A 454 0.97 -14.93 -16.32
CA GLU A 454 0.73 -15.50 -17.65
C GLU A 454 1.38 -14.71 -18.80
N GLN A 455 2.00 -13.55 -18.52
CA GLN A 455 2.77 -12.82 -19.52
C GLN A 455 4.03 -13.63 -19.88
N CYS A 456 4.12 -14.01 -21.16
CA CYS A 456 5.17 -14.90 -21.67
C CYS A 456 6.58 -14.36 -21.47
N GLU A 457 6.84 -13.13 -21.92
CA GLU A 457 8.19 -12.54 -21.96
C GLU A 457 8.23 -11.22 -21.19
N PRO A 458 9.37 -10.90 -20.54
CA PRO A 458 9.62 -9.57 -20.00
C PRO A 458 9.86 -8.57 -21.13
N VAL A 459 9.39 -7.34 -20.95
CA VAL A 459 9.43 -6.29 -21.98
C VAL A 459 9.89 -4.96 -21.40
N TYR A 460 10.55 -4.15 -22.22
CA TYR A 460 10.59 -2.71 -21.99
C TYR A 460 9.23 -2.13 -22.37
N ALA A 461 8.65 -1.26 -21.54
CA ALA A 461 7.30 -0.76 -21.75
C ALA A 461 7.15 0.73 -21.46
N VAL A 462 6.28 1.38 -22.22
CA VAL A 462 5.56 2.59 -21.79
C VAL A 462 4.13 2.17 -21.44
N SER A 463 3.66 2.54 -20.26
CA SER A 463 2.32 2.23 -19.76
C SER A 463 1.53 3.53 -19.67
N LEU A 464 0.41 3.64 -20.40
CA LEU A 464 -0.61 4.65 -20.17
C LEU A 464 -1.58 4.12 -19.10
N ASN A 465 -1.57 4.74 -17.94
CA ASN A 465 -2.36 4.36 -16.78
C ASN A 465 -3.45 5.41 -16.60
N VAL A 466 -4.73 5.02 -16.65
CA VAL A 466 -5.86 5.95 -16.51
C VAL A 466 -6.77 5.51 -15.37
N TYR A 467 -7.04 6.42 -14.44
CA TYR A 467 -7.81 6.15 -13.22
C TYR A 467 -8.51 7.41 -12.69
N GLU A 468 -9.46 7.21 -11.76
CA GLU A 468 -10.07 8.29 -10.99
C GLU A 468 -9.63 8.18 -9.53
N ALA A 469 -9.08 9.26 -8.96
CA ALA A 469 -8.55 9.28 -7.59
C ALA A 469 -9.37 10.23 -6.69
N THR A 470 -9.49 9.90 -5.40
CA THR A 470 -10.00 10.79 -4.33
C THR A 470 -9.03 10.88 -3.16
N GLY A 471 -8.87 12.04 -2.55
CA GLY A 471 -8.02 12.18 -1.37
C GLY A 471 -7.66 13.63 -1.04
N GLN A 472 -6.65 13.79 -0.19
CA GLN A 472 -6.29 15.08 0.42
C GLN A 472 -5.91 16.20 -0.57
N ASN A 473 -5.59 15.90 -1.84
CA ASN A 473 -5.35 16.93 -2.86
C ASN A 473 -5.85 16.55 -4.29
N LEU A 474 -6.68 15.50 -4.43
CA LEU A 474 -7.14 14.96 -5.73
C LEU A 474 -8.60 14.51 -5.63
N ASP A 475 -9.48 14.95 -6.53
CA ASP A 475 -10.80 14.33 -6.83
C ASP A 475 -11.06 14.49 -8.34
N SER A 476 -10.38 13.65 -9.13
CA SER A 476 -10.23 13.85 -10.57
C SER A 476 -9.84 12.58 -11.31
N PHE A 477 -9.99 12.60 -12.64
CA PHE A 477 -9.31 11.66 -13.51
C PHE A 477 -7.85 12.05 -13.66
N ARG A 478 -6.97 11.04 -13.74
CA ARG A 478 -5.55 11.18 -14.03
C ARG A 478 -5.15 10.15 -15.08
N ALA A 479 -4.34 10.59 -16.03
CA ALA A 479 -3.67 9.80 -17.05
C ALA A 479 -2.16 9.96 -16.81
N GLU A 480 -1.43 8.85 -16.74
CA GLU A 480 0.03 8.87 -16.53
C GLU A 480 0.71 7.97 -17.56
N TRP A 481 1.72 8.50 -18.24
CA TRP A 481 2.64 7.70 -19.01
C TRP A 481 3.85 7.38 -18.17
N SER A 482 4.15 6.10 -18.05
CA SER A 482 5.19 5.61 -17.16
C SER A 482 6.05 4.54 -17.80
N THR A 483 7.28 4.39 -17.33
CA THR A 483 8.16 3.28 -17.69
C THR A 483 8.84 2.69 -16.45
N TYR A 484 9.67 1.68 -16.66
CA TYR A 484 10.36 0.95 -15.61
C TYR A 484 11.86 1.17 -15.73
N VAL A 485 12.50 1.54 -14.64
CA VAL A 485 13.91 1.91 -14.58
C VAL A 485 14.61 1.17 -13.45
N ILE A 486 15.94 1.05 -13.53
CA ILE A 486 16.79 0.65 -12.42
C ILE A 486 17.77 1.78 -12.15
N ASN A 487 17.97 2.13 -10.89
CA ASN A 487 19.09 2.95 -10.45
C ASN A 487 20.26 2.02 -10.08
N PRO A 488 21.35 1.96 -10.86
CA PRO A 488 22.47 1.06 -10.57
C PRO A 488 23.24 1.41 -9.29
N ALA A 489 22.98 2.58 -8.69
CA ALA A 489 23.57 3.04 -7.43
C ALA A 489 22.72 2.72 -6.19
N GLU A 490 21.51 2.15 -6.34
CA GLU A 490 20.75 1.62 -5.19
C GLU A 490 21.51 0.48 -4.50
N ALA A 491 21.28 0.28 -3.20
CA ALA A 491 21.89 -0.81 -2.45
C ALA A 491 21.38 -2.20 -2.87
N ASP A 492 20.17 -2.24 -3.43
CA ASP A 492 19.53 -3.40 -4.04
C ASP A 492 18.85 -2.95 -5.37
N PRO A 493 19.60 -2.87 -6.48
CA PRO A 493 19.09 -2.36 -7.75
C PRO A 493 18.00 -3.26 -8.34
N GLN A 494 16.75 -2.80 -8.26
CA GLN A 494 15.57 -3.49 -8.79
C GLN A 494 14.70 -2.53 -9.63
N PRO A 495 13.81 -3.04 -10.50
CA PRO A 495 12.90 -2.19 -11.26
C PRO A 495 12.10 -1.26 -10.34
N ARG A 496 12.02 0.01 -10.74
CA ARG A 496 11.25 1.09 -10.13
C ARG A 496 10.37 1.72 -11.21
N PHE A 497 9.24 2.27 -10.80
CA PHE A 497 8.31 2.95 -11.68
C PHE A 497 8.77 4.40 -11.86
N MET A 498 8.72 4.92 -13.08
CA MET A 498 9.03 6.32 -13.40
C MET A 498 7.91 6.90 -14.25
N VAL A 499 7.34 8.03 -13.81
CA VAL A 499 6.44 8.85 -14.62
C VAL A 499 7.27 9.69 -15.59
N LEU A 500 6.81 9.69 -16.83
CA LEU A 500 7.37 10.44 -17.95
C LEU A 500 6.53 11.67 -18.26
N GLU A 501 5.20 11.50 -18.18
CA GLU A 501 4.19 12.53 -18.41
C GLU A 501 2.95 12.22 -17.58
N ALA A 502 2.23 13.24 -17.09
CA ALA A 502 0.98 13.07 -16.36
C ALA A 502 0.01 14.22 -16.60
N GLN A 503 -1.25 13.87 -16.87
CA GLN A 503 -2.32 14.79 -17.23
C GLN A 503 -3.54 14.53 -16.35
N SER A 504 -4.25 15.56 -15.88
CA SER A 504 -5.39 15.37 -14.97
C SER A 504 -6.51 16.39 -15.13
N THR A 505 -7.74 16.01 -14.76
CA THR A 505 -8.91 16.92 -14.80
C THR A 505 -9.01 17.83 -13.57
N ALA A 506 -7.91 17.98 -12.82
CA ALA A 506 -7.71 18.95 -11.73
C ALA A 506 -6.28 19.51 -11.83
N GLY A 507 -5.86 20.35 -10.89
CA GLY A 507 -4.48 20.85 -10.89
C GLY A 507 -3.48 19.76 -10.49
N GLY A 508 -2.46 19.54 -11.31
CA GLY A 508 -1.34 18.62 -11.05
C GLY A 508 -0.23 19.26 -10.21
N LEU A 509 0.48 18.45 -9.41
CA LEU A 509 1.69 18.90 -8.71
C LEU A 509 2.72 17.76 -8.60
N ASP A 510 3.67 17.77 -9.51
CA ASP A 510 4.88 16.95 -9.52
C ASP A 510 6.14 17.85 -9.31
N PRO A 511 7.34 17.29 -9.09
CA PRO A 511 8.52 18.09 -8.81
C PRO A 511 9.17 18.71 -10.06
N VAL A 512 8.89 18.20 -11.27
CA VAL A 512 9.46 18.68 -12.53
C VAL A 512 8.74 19.95 -12.96
N ILE A 513 7.41 19.91 -13.12
CA ILE A 513 6.61 21.07 -13.55
C ILE A 513 6.65 22.18 -12.49
N ALA A 514 6.62 21.84 -11.19
CA ALA A 514 6.74 22.83 -10.12
C ALA A 514 8.08 23.59 -10.17
N LEU A 515 9.17 22.91 -10.53
CA LEU A 515 10.50 23.52 -10.65
C LEU A 515 10.64 24.35 -11.94
N GLU A 516 10.05 23.90 -13.04
CA GLU A 516 9.97 24.66 -14.29
C GLU A 516 9.18 25.96 -14.09
N ARG A 517 7.94 25.87 -13.60
CA ARG A 517 7.07 27.02 -13.32
C ARG A 517 7.72 28.01 -12.34
N TYR A 518 8.48 27.51 -11.36
CA TYR A 518 9.29 28.35 -10.46
C TYR A 518 10.40 29.11 -11.20
N ARG A 519 11.19 28.44 -12.04
CA ARG A 519 12.26 29.06 -12.86
C ARG A 519 11.67 30.10 -13.82
N ASP A 520 10.54 29.81 -14.43
CA ASP A 520 9.83 30.74 -15.32
C ASP A 520 9.23 31.94 -14.59
N TRP A 521 8.77 31.76 -13.36
CA TRP A 521 8.39 32.87 -12.49
C TRP A 521 9.60 33.77 -12.20
N GLN A 522 10.77 33.20 -11.86
CA GLN A 522 12.00 33.96 -11.59
C GLN A 522 12.45 34.78 -12.80
N GLN A 523 12.41 34.19 -14.00
CA GLN A 523 12.75 34.88 -15.25
C GLN A 523 11.81 36.06 -15.54
N ARG A 524 10.50 35.89 -15.28
CA ARG A 524 9.49 36.95 -15.44
C ARG A 524 9.56 38.04 -14.36
N ASN A 525 10.08 37.73 -13.17
CA ASN A 525 10.10 38.61 -12.00
C ASN A 525 11.53 38.90 -11.47
N PRO A 526 12.46 39.41 -12.32
CA PRO A 526 13.86 39.58 -11.95
C PRO A 526 14.03 40.53 -10.75
N GLY A 527 14.73 40.04 -9.72
CA GLY A 527 15.00 40.80 -8.48
C GLY A 527 13.85 40.77 -7.45
N GLN A 528 12.78 40.04 -7.70
CA GLN A 528 11.72 39.76 -6.73
C GLN A 528 11.94 38.38 -6.08
N ALA A 529 11.53 38.21 -4.82
CA ALA A 529 11.57 36.93 -4.12
C ALA A 529 10.20 36.23 -4.25
N PHE A 530 10.20 34.94 -4.58
CA PHE A 530 8.98 34.13 -4.63
C PHE A 530 8.39 34.01 -3.23
N ASN A 531 7.08 34.25 -3.08
CA ASN A 531 6.42 34.24 -1.79
C ASN A 531 5.76 32.90 -1.48
N PHE A 532 6.52 31.97 -0.88
CA PHE A 532 6.03 30.68 -0.43
C PHE A 532 5.00 30.74 0.72
N LEU A 533 4.64 31.93 1.21
CA LEU A 533 3.61 32.14 2.25
C LEU A 533 2.26 32.58 1.66
N ASP A 534 2.19 32.83 0.35
CA ASP A 534 1.00 33.37 -0.32
C ASP A 534 0.37 32.34 -1.26
N PRO A 535 -0.88 31.89 -1.00
CA PRO A 535 -1.60 30.96 -1.86
C PRO A 535 -1.73 31.43 -3.33
N GLU A 536 -1.92 32.73 -3.59
CA GLU A 536 -2.01 33.26 -4.96
C GLU A 536 -0.67 33.15 -5.73
N THR A 537 0.43 33.10 -4.99
CA THR A 537 1.77 32.86 -5.55
C THR A 537 2.06 31.36 -5.67
N LEU A 538 1.69 30.54 -4.67
CA LEU A 538 1.91 29.08 -4.69
C LEU A 538 1.13 28.36 -5.80
N ILE A 539 -0.11 28.77 -6.10
CA ILE A 539 -0.93 28.13 -7.14
C ILE A 539 -0.31 28.23 -8.55
N GLN A 540 0.61 29.17 -8.78
CA GLN A 540 1.34 29.30 -10.05
C GLN A 540 2.40 28.20 -10.26
N LEU A 541 2.68 27.38 -9.24
CA LEU A 541 3.54 26.19 -9.34
C LEU A 541 2.74 24.90 -9.60
N ILE A 542 1.42 24.96 -9.49
CA ILE A 542 0.50 23.87 -9.78
C ILE A 542 0.19 23.94 -11.28
N GLU A 543 0.08 22.78 -11.90
CA GLU A 543 -0.37 22.60 -13.27
C GLU A 543 -1.86 22.99 -13.41
N GLU A 544 -2.29 23.39 -14.61
CA GLU A 544 -3.70 23.72 -14.84
C GLU A 544 -4.49 22.45 -15.23
N PRO A 545 -5.79 22.33 -14.91
CA PRO A 545 -6.59 21.16 -15.28
C PRO A 545 -6.74 21.00 -16.80
N ASN A 546 -6.55 19.79 -17.31
CA ASN A 546 -6.85 19.47 -18.70
C ASN A 546 -8.37 19.30 -18.89
N GLU A 547 -9.04 20.35 -19.38
CA GLU A 547 -10.48 20.35 -19.67
C GLU A 547 -10.88 19.40 -20.82
N ASN A 548 -9.93 18.95 -21.64
CA ASN A 548 -10.18 18.05 -22.79
C ASN A 548 -9.99 16.56 -22.44
N PHE A 549 -9.72 16.24 -21.18
CA PHE A 549 -9.57 14.87 -20.71
C PHE A 549 -10.91 14.30 -20.20
N SER A 550 -11.31 13.14 -20.72
CA SER A 550 -12.42 12.35 -20.23
C SER A 550 -12.11 10.85 -20.26
N TYR A 551 -12.63 10.14 -19.26
CA TYR A 551 -12.54 8.68 -19.16
C TYR A 551 -13.92 8.09 -18.82
N SER A 552 -14.30 7.01 -19.49
CA SER A 552 -15.38 6.14 -19.04
C SER A 552 -15.13 4.67 -19.39
N LEU A 553 -15.64 3.78 -18.54
CA LEU A 553 -15.57 2.33 -18.72
C LEU A 553 -16.90 1.73 -18.30
N ASP A 554 -17.60 1.11 -19.25
CA ASP A 554 -18.81 0.34 -18.95
C ASP A 554 -19.05 -0.79 -19.97
N ARG A 555 -19.87 -1.77 -19.60
CA ARG A 555 -20.13 -2.96 -20.44
C ARG A 555 -20.90 -2.70 -21.73
N ALA A 556 -21.60 -1.57 -21.85
CA ALA A 556 -22.39 -1.22 -23.03
C ALA A 556 -21.61 -0.37 -24.04
N ASN A 557 -20.75 0.53 -23.57
CA ASN A 557 -19.99 1.46 -24.42
C ASN A 557 -18.52 1.07 -24.60
N GLY A 558 -18.00 0.16 -23.77
CA GLY A 558 -16.60 -0.26 -23.77
C GLY A 558 -15.73 0.64 -22.88
N VAL A 559 -14.45 0.69 -23.23
CA VAL A 559 -13.50 1.68 -22.70
C VAL A 559 -13.49 2.89 -23.64
N ARG A 560 -13.57 4.10 -23.07
CA ARG A 560 -13.45 5.38 -23.77
C ARG A 560 -12.47 6.27 -23.02
N ILE A 561 -11.35 6.61 -23.65
CA ILE A 561 -10.43 7.65 -23.18
C ILE A 561 -10.31 8.66 -24.31
N GLN A 562 -10.52 9.93 -23.99
CA GLN A 562 -10.23 11.06 -24.89
C GLN A 562 -9.42 12.07 -24.10
N LEU A 563 -8.26 12.45 -24.61
CA LEU A 563 -7.38 13.44 -24.00
C LEU A 563 -6.65 14.16 -25.12
N SER A 564 -6.56 15.48 -25.05
CA SER A 564 -5.74 16.25 -25.97
C SER A 564 -5.13 17.45 -25.26
N ASP A 565 -3.80 17.57 -25.34
CA ASP A 565 -3.09 18.80 -24.99
C ASP A 565 -2.41 19.38 -26.24
N GLY A 566 -2.74 20.63 -26.58
CA GLY A 566 -2.23 21.30 -27.76
C GLY A 566 -0.95 22.12 -27.53
N GLU A 567 -0.54 22.31 -26.27
CA GLU A 567 0.74 22.93 -25.91
C GLU A 567 1.84 21.85 -25.83
N GLU A 568 1.48 20.62 -25.43
CA GLU A 568 2.39 19.47 -25.28
C GLU A 568 2.38 18.47 -26.47
N ASP A 569 1.55 18.70 -27.50
CA ASP A 569 1.37 17.82 -28.68
C ASP A 569 0.83 16.40 -28.35
N ILE A 570 0.09 16.30 -27.25
CA ILE A 570 -0.52 15.06 -26.74
C ILE A 570 -1.90 14.86 -27.38
N SER A 571 -2.14 13.66 -27.92
CA SER A 571 -3.44 13.25 -28.45
C SER A 571 -3.71 11.77 -28.19
N VAL A 572 -4.77 11.48 -27.44
CA VAL A 572 -5.25 10.14 -27.11
C VAL A 572 -6.70 9.98 -27.53
N ASP A 573 -7.00 8.96 -28.33
CA ASP A 573 -8.36 8.51 -28.66
C ASP A 573 -8.42 6.99 -28.55
N VAL A 574 -9.05 6.51 -27.48
CA VAL A 574 -9.21 5.08 -27.18
C VAL A 574 -10.69 4.71 -27.22
N ALA A 575 -11.01 3.70 -28.02
CA ALA A 575 -12.33 3.14 -28.23
C ALA A 575 -12.23 1.62 -28.32
N ILE A 576 -12.24 0.95 -27.16
CA ILE A 576 -12.10 -0.51 -27.07
C ILE A 576 -13.46 -1.11 -26.68
N ALA A 577 -13.96 -2.09 -27.43
CA ALA A 577 -15.18 -2.81 -27.05
C ALA A 577 -14.98 -3.56 -25.73
N TYR A 578 -16.01 -3.61 -24.86
CA TYR A 578 -15.90 -4.43 -23.65
C TYR A 578 -15.83 -5.92 -24.06
N PRO A 579 -14.80 -6.69 -23.65
CA PRO A 579 -14.63 -8.08 -24.07
C PRO A 579 -15.72 -9.00 -23.52
N GLU A 580 -16.05 -10.06 -24.26
CA GLU A 580 -16.94 -11.10 -23.77
C GLU A 580 -16.26 -11.86 -22.60
N PRO A 581 -16.99 -12.36 -21.60
CA PRO A 581 -16.38 -12.99 -20.41
C PRO A 581 -15.51 -14.23 -20.66
N ALA A 582 -15.57 -14.82 -21.87
CA ALA A 582 -14.74 -15.95 -22.26
C ALA A 582 -13.35 -15.52 -22.80
N ASP A 583 -13.20 -14.25 -23.17
CA ASP A 583 -11.98 -13.66 -23.75
C ASP A 583 -11.21 -12.83 -22.73
N ILE A 584 -11.62 -12.87 -21.45
CA ILE A 584 -10.97 -12.21 -20.31
C ILE A 584 -10.19 -13.26 -19.51
N LEU A 585 -8.88 -13.06 -19.38
CA LEU A 585 -8.07 -13.72 -18.36
C LEU A 585 -8.28 -13.01 -17.02
N THR A 586 -8.75 -13.75 -16.01
CA THR A 586 -8.74 -13.31 -14.60
C THR A 586 -7.46 -13.82 -13.94
N THR A 587 -6.61 -12.90 -13.47
CA THR A 587 -5.31 -13.21 -12.85
C THR A 587 -4.99 -12.20 -11.73
N ARG A 588 -3.74 -12.09 -11.30
CA ARG A 588 -3.23 -11.19 -10.25
C ARG A 588 -1.97 -10.45 -10.70
N PRO A 589 -1.57 -9.33 -10.06
CA PRO A 589 -0.27 -8.72 -10.34
C PRO A 589 0.89 -9.65 -9.95
N LEU A 590 2.02 -9.46 -10.61
CA LEU A 590 3.31 -9.98 -10.14
C LEU A 590 3.82 -9.12 -8.97
N VAL A 591 4.38 -9.77 -7.96
CA VAL A 591 4.94 -9.09 -6.77
C VAL A 591 6.01 -8.06 -7.19
N THR A 592 6.88 -8.42 -8.14
CA THR A 592 7.92 -7.53 -8.70
C THR A 592 7.37 -6.33 -9.46
N TRP A 593 6.14 -6.41 -9.99
CA TRP A 593 5.49 -5.24 -10.58
C TRP A 593 5.01 -4.28 -9.49
N MET A 594 4.49 -4.80 -8.38
CA MET A 594 4.07 -3.98 -7.24
C MET A 594 5.25 -3.34 -6.52
N GLU A 595 6.34 -4.09 -6.28
CA GLU A 595 7.59 -3.57 -5.70
C GLU A 595 8.22 -2.45 -6.53
N ALA A 596 7.98 -2.44 -7.85
CA ALA A 596 8.41 -1.33 -8.71
C ALA A 596 7.64 -0.04 -8.42
N ASN A 597 6.38 -0.13 -8.02
CA ASN A 597 5.55 1.04 -7.68
C ASN A 597 5.83 1.60 -6.27
N ASP A 598 6.58 0.90 -5.42
CA ASP A 598 7.00 1.38 -4.08
C ASP A 598 7.69 2.76 -4.14
N PHE A 599 8.37 3.05 -5.25
CA PHE A 599 8.95 4.33 -5.59
C PHE A 599 8.46 4.75 -6.98
N VAL A 600 7.74 5.87 -7.03
CA VAL A 600 7.27 6.52 -8.27
C VAL A 600 8.17 7.70 -8.56
N TYR A 601 9.13 7.51 -9.47
CA TYR A 601 10.12 8.50 -9.85
C TYR A 601 9.57 9.55 -10.83
N TRP A 602 10.00 10.78 -10.61
CA TRP A 602 9.86 11.97 -11.43
C TRP A 602 11.28 12.50 -11.64
N GLN A 603 11.93 12.04 -12.71
CA GLN A 603 13.40 12.09 -12.82
C GLN A 603 14.05 11.44 -11.58
N GLU A 604 14.88 12.14 -10.82
CA GLU A 604 15.60 11.58 -9.66
C GLU A 604 14.85 11.70 -8.33
N VAL A 605 13.76 12.47 -8.30
CA VAL A 605 12.87 12.65 -7.14
C VAL A 605 11.78 11.60 -7.19
N ALA A 606 11.39 11.01 -6.06
CA ALA A 606 10.37 9.97 -6.01
C ALA A 606 9.33 10.22 -4.93
N ASP A 607 8.06 9.97 -5.28
CA ASP A 607 7.02 9.69 -4.32
C ASP A 607 7.21 8.27 -3.78
N ILE A 608 7.08 8.08 -2.47
CA ILE A 608 7.17 6.75 -1.84
C ILE A 608 5.77 6.30 -1.49
N LEU A 609 5.29 5.22 -2.12
CA LEU A 609 3.90 4.75 -1.99
C LEU A 609 3.81 3.52 -1.09
N LYS A 610 2.74 3.47 -0.30
CA LYS A 610 2.28 2.31 0.48
C LYS A 610 0.80 2.09 0.16
N TYR A 611 0.38 0.84 0.09
CA TYR A 611 -0.94 0.42 -0.39
C TYR A 611 -1.68 -0.40 0.66
N ASP A 612 -3.00 -0.51 0.55
CA ASP A 612 -3.70 -1.55 1.31
C ASP A 612 -3.29 -2.97 0.85
N SER A 613 -3.55 -3.97 1.69
CA SER A 613 -3.10 -5.33 1.43
C SER A 613 -3.64 -5.91 0.12
N LYS A 614 -4.80 -5.44 -0.35
CA LYS A 614 -5.48 -5.96 -1.55
C LYS A 614 -4.79 -5.49 -2.82
N VAL A 615 -3.98 -4.44 -2.80
CA VAL A 615 -3.23 -4.04 -4.00
C VAL A 615 -2.25 -5.14 -4.43
N MET A 616 -1.58 -5.77 -3.46
CA MET A 616 -0.64 -6.88 -3.70
C MET A 616 -1.30 -8.18 -4.18
N PHE A 617 -2.61 -8.32 -3.96
CA PHE A 617 -3.41 -9.53 -4.23
C PHE A 617 -4.62 -9.22 -5.11
N ALA A 618 -4.60 -8.11 -5.85
CA ALA A 618 -5.74 -7.63 -6.60
C ALA A 618 -6.10 -8.59 -7.74
N GLU A 619 -7.40 -8.69 -8.03
CA GLU A 619 -7.85 -9.34 -9.25
C GLU A 619 -7.60 -8.40 -10.45
N LEU A 620 -6.86 -8.90 -11.44
CA LEU A 620 -6.67 -8.27 -12.73
C LEU A 620 -7.58 -8.94 -13.77
N LEU A 621 -8.17 -8.12 -14.64
CA LEU A 621 -8.87 -8.60 -15.84
C LEU A 621 -8.03 -8.19 -17.05
N VAL A 622 -7.52 -9.19 -17.77
CA VAL A 622 -6.57 -9.02 -18.87
C VAL A 622 -7.17 -9.53 -20.17
N PHE A 623 -7.09 -8.76 -21.25
CA PHE A 623 -7.66 -9.13 -22.56
C PHE A 623 -6.94 -8.45 -23.73
N GLU A 624 -7.06 -9.00 -24.93
CA GLU A 624 -6.50 -8.42 -26.15
C GLU A 624 -7.44 -7.39 -26.79
N ALA A 625 -6.88 -6.27 -27.24
CA ALA A 625 -7.56 -5.34 -28.14
C ALA A 625 -7.87 -6.03 -29.47
N GLN A 626 -9.06 -5.77 -30.01
CA GLN A 626 -9.52 -6.36 -31.27
C GLN A 626 -9.12 -5.49 -32.47
N PRO A 627 -8.97 -6.03 -33.68
CA PRO A 627 -8.68 -5.25 -34.89
C PRO A 627 -9.74 -4.21 -35.30
N SER A 628 -10.85 -4.13 -34.57
CA SER A 628 -11.91 -3.12 -34.73
C SER A 628 -11.87 -2.00 -33.70
N ASP A 629 -11.02 -2.10 -32.69
CA ASP A 629 -10.86 -1.10 -31.64
C ASP A 629 -9.94 0.02 -32.12
N THR A 630 -10.16 1.24 -31.62
CA THR A 630 -9.24 2.37 -31.83
C THR A 630 -8.36 2.51 -30.60
N ILE A 631 -7.05 2.55 -30.79
CA ILE A 631 -6.08 2.95 -29.77
C ILE A 631 -5.08 3.87 -30.46
N ILE A 632 -5.22 5.17 -30.22
CA ILE A 632 -4.31 6.21 -30.69
C ILE A 632 -3.73 6.89 -29.45
N ASP A 633 -2.41 6.97 -29.39
CA ASP A 633 -1.63 7.70 -28.39
C ASP A 633 -0.37 8.24 -29.09
N THR A 634 -0.30 9.56 -29.28
CA THR A 634 0.81 10.21 -30.00
C THR A 634 2.05 10.45 -29.14
N THR A 635 1.91 10.38 -27.81
CA THR A 635 2.89 10.90 -26.84
C THR A 635 4.26 10.20 -26.97
N PHE A 636 4.25 8.89 -27.22
CA PHE A 636 5.47 8.08 -27.37
C PHE A 636 5.50 7.22 -28.66
N GLU A 637 4.65 7.52 -29.65
CA GLU A 637 4.50 6.69 -30.88
C GLU A 637 5.82 6.46 -31.66
N ALA A 638 6.76 7.39 -31.55
CA ALA A 638 8.08 7.31 -32.16
C ALA A 638 8.99 6.22 -31.55
N TYR A 639 8.67 5.70 -30.36
CA TYR A 639 9.52 4.79 -29.60
C TYR A 639 8.90 3.42 -29.35
N VAL A 640 7.57 3.30 -29.34
CA VAL A 640 6.87 2.05 -29.02
C VAL A 640 6.35 1.29 -30.25
N LYS A 641 5.89 0.06 -30.05
CA LYS A 641 5.06 -0.66 -31.02
C LYS A 641 3.63 -0.05 -31.04
N PRO A 642 2.99 0.08 -32.22
CA PRO A 642 1.66 0.67 -32.32
C PRO A 642 0.54 -0.24 -31.82
N GLU A 643 0.76 -1.56 -31.81
CA GLU A 643 -0.14 -2.53 -31.20
C GLU A 643 0.25 -2.67 -29.72
N PRO A 644 -0.64 -2.38 -28.76
CA PRO A 644 -0.33 -2.58 -27.34
C PRO A 644 -0.31 -4.07 -26.98
N LEU A 645 0.33 -4.35 -25.85
CA LEU A 645 0.21 -5.59 -25.12
C LEU A 645 -1.23 -5.76 -24.58
N PRO A 646 -1.62 -6.95 -24.10
CA PRO A 646 -2.94 -7.15 -23.51
C PRO A 646 -3.28 -6.10 -22.44
N ILE A 647 -4.47 -5.52 -22.59
CA ILE A 647 -5.01 -4.44 -21.74
C ILE A 647 -5.28 -5.02 -20.36
N ILE A 648 -4.89 -4.29 -19.30
CA ILE A 648 -5.12 -4.69 -17.91
C ILE A 648 -6.14 -3.74 -17.29
N LEU A 649 -7.21 -4.30 -16.71
CA LEU A 649 -8.11 -3.57 -15.80
C LEU A 649 -7.89 -4.04 -14.37
N TRP A 650 -7.80 -3.08 -13.47
CA TRP A 650 -7.73 -3.32 -12.04
C TRP A 650 -9.13 -3.57 -11.46
N ASN A 651 -9.43 -4.78 -10.99
CA ASN A 651 -10.77 -5.12 -10.51
C ASN A 651 -10.90 -5.03 -8.98
N GLY A 652 -10.68 -3.83 -8.45
CA GLY A 652 -10.87 -3.54 -7.04
C GLY A 652 -10.61 -2.06 -6.69
N PRO A 653 -11.03 -1.60 -5.50
CA PRO A 653 -10.55 -0.33 -4.96
C PRO A 653 -9.06 -0.45 -4.63
N GLN A 654 -8.35 0.68 -4.64
CA GLN A 654 -7.00 0.78 -4.08
C GLN A 654 -6.98 1.92 -3.08
N ASN A 655 -6.54 1.68 -1.85
CA ASN A 655 -6.26 2.75 -0.90
C ASN A 655 -4.75 2.94 -0.80
N ILE A 656 -4.28 4.17 -0.99
CA ILE A 656 -2.87 4.51 -1.16
C ILE A 656 -2.51 5.62 -0.17
N ALA A 657 -1.47 5.37 0.61
CA ALA A 657 -0.83 6.38 1.45
C ALA A 657 0.57 6.63 0.89
N LEU A 658 1.01 7.87 0.80
CA LEU A 658 2.30 8.19 0.18
C LEU A 658 3.06 9.30 0.92
N GLU A 659 4.37 9.34 0.72
CA GLU A 659 5.22 10.46 1.10
C GLU A 659 5.66 11.23 -0.16
N PRO A 660 5.04 12.38 -0.48
CA PRO A 660 5.32 13.04 -1.74
C PRO A 660 6.73 13.63 -1.74
N TRP A 661 7.48 13.34 -2.80
CA TRP A 661 8.91 13.62 -2.94
C TRP A 661 9.67 13.11 -1.70
N GLY A 662 9.32 11.89 -1.27
CA GLY A 662 9.75 11.26 -0.02
C GLY A 662 11.23 10.92 0.03
N ASN A 663 11.86 10.66 -1.12
CA ASN A 663 13.31 10.44 -1.20
C ASN A 663 14.14 11.74 -1.13
N LEU A 664 13.53 12.92 -1.33
CA LEU A 664 14.21 14.18 -1.63
C LEU A 664 15.28 14.58 -0.61
N ASP A 665 15.05 14.27 0.67
CA ASP A 665 15.99 14.57 1.76
C ASP A 665 17.23 13.66 1.71
N ASP A 666 17.10 12.45 1.17
CA ASP A 666 18.15 11.43 1.08
C ASP A 666 18.93 11.49 -0.26
N ILE A 667 18.35 12.11 -1.32
CA ILE A 667 19.04 12.29 -2.61
C ILE A 667 20.41 12.98 -2.43
N PRO A 668 21.52 12.45 -2.96
CA PRO A 668 22.82 13.10 -2.91
C PRO A 668 22.82 14.48 -3.59
N VAL A 669 23.65 15.39 -3.09
CA VAL A 669 23.92 16.67 -3.75
C VAL A 669 25.10 16.49 -4.71
N LEU A 670 24.88 16.81 -5.99
CA LEU A 670 25.97 16.82 -6.98
C LEU A 670 27.01 17.89 -6.62
N ALA A 671 28.29 17.59 -6.81
CA ALA A 671 29.35 18.58 -6.70
C ALA A 671 29.40 19.45 -7.96
N GLU A 672 29.49 20.77 -7.77
CA GLU A 672 29.65 21.79 -8.84
C GLU A 672 31.00 21.72 -9.57
#